data_AF-A0A8H3I0B0-F1
#
_entry.id   AF-A0A8H3I0B0-F1
#
_cell.length_a   1.000
_cell.length_b   1.000
_cell.length_c   1.000
_cell.angle_alpha   90.00
_cell.angle_beta   90.00
_cell.angle_gamma   90.00
#
_symmetry.space_group_name_H-M   'P 1'
#
loop_
_entity.id
_entity.type
_entity.pdbx_description
1 polymer ?
#
loop_
_entity_poly.entity_id
_entity_poly.type
_entity_poly.pdbx_seq_one_letter_code
_entity_poly.pdbx_strand_id
1 'polypeptide(L)'
;MSKAKPTDDKNAPPAKEYRYATEISQMMFVFGEVQDPLTETVNLVEDIVRGQVVEILIQARQLAARKGARNVSPEDLIFLIRYDRGKVNRLRTYLGWKDVRKNAKQDGDGAGAAEVDIDEGQADEATAKPRKMTVKLPWDIVTVYSEVLRTGVNAKEDEDEDEDEVEAHEDSIARLREADEATRRMTREEYVHYSECRSASFTYRKAKRFREFINLPAYLDIKPNDDTIDILGFLAFEMVRALCVGGLAVKRALEESYQAVEITGAKRKAPEVAESSPGKRRRRSSSPESGGAWGSVPGSSLFLPPPEARRALRPAHIQEAFAKMQRDWAHQRGSGMRNWREGNGRGHGLVYVLLYGITLFAVVSCNFGIYVRPIPNDHCSMSPWTRLIRFTAVETGGKKIHLGQPVDPKVDVGLAILRKHSLKAHEISGSSVLDSSARVTSKVLTVDTLLEPIDPQQVGLARCLGLNYKDHAAEAKMAIPEVPVLFCKPHTTLIPALAPIRIPRAAQPVKEHQSDYEVELAVVIGKDAKDVKESEALEYVLGYTGANDVSFRKHQLTTSQWCFSKSFDLTNPIGPALVRNTGQIDPQNLPLTATVNSQLLQNGTTADQIFSVAKTVAFLSQGTTLKAGSVILTGTPAGVGFVREPKIWLNHGDEVRTYVGGGIGTLVNSVVEEGRAKL
;
A
#
# COMPACT_ATOMS: atom_id res chain seq x y z
N MET A 1 -4.94 -59.74 27.54
CA MET A 1 -4.45 -58.36 27.32
C MET A 1 -5.63 -57.41 27.35
N SER A 2 -5.79 -56.69 28.46
CA SER A 2 -6.90 -55.79 28.73
C SER A 2 -6.83 -54.53 27.87
N LYS A 3 -7.93 -54.19 27.18
CA LYS A 3 -8.11 -52.90 26.49
C LYS A 3 -8.19 -51.79 27.55
N ALA A 4 -7.22 -50.89 27.55
CA ALA A 4 -7.26 -49.69 28.37
C ALA A 4 -8.37 -48.75 27.87
N LYS A 5 -9.25 -48.34 28.79
CA LYS A 5 -10.23 -47.27 28.61
C LYS A 5 -9.48 -45.93 28.57
N PRO A 6 -9.81 -45.00 27.66
CA PRO A 6 -9.23 -43.66 27.72
C PRO A 6 -9.77 -42.94 28.96
N THR A 7 -8.86 -42.35 29.73
CA THR A 7 -9.14 -41.57 30.92
C THR A 7 -9.82 -40.26 30.53
N ASP A 8 -11.03 -40.09 31.05
CA ASP A 8 -11.87 -38.90 30.92
C ASP A 8 -11.21 -37.75 31.71
N ASP A 9 -10.51 -36.85 31.01
CA ASP A 9 -9.84 -35.69 31.61
C ASP A 9 -10.88 -34.61 31.94
N LYS A 10 -11.47 -34.73 33.15
CA LYS A 10 -12.56 -33.87 33.65
C LYS A 10 -12.18 -32.41 33.92
N ASN A 11 -10.96 -31.98 33.56
CA ASN A 11 -10.48 -30.61 33.75
C ASN A 11 -10.10 -29.88 32.45
N ALA A 12 -10.35 -30.47 31.27
CA ALA A 12 -10.26 -29.71 30.03
C ALA A 12 -11.44 -28.72 29.93
N PRO A 13 -11.22 -27.42 29.65
CA PRO A 13 -12.31 -26.51 29.36
C PRO A 13 -13.15 -27.08 28.20
N PRO A 14 -14.49 -26.96 28.23
CA PRO A 14 -15.34 -27.56 27.21
C PRO A 14 -14.87 -27.11 25.83
N ALA A 15 -14.64 -28.07 24.94
CA ALA A 15 -14.19 -27.77 23.59
C ALA A 15 -15.21 -26.84 22.94
N LYS A 16 -14.74 -25.69 22.44
CA LYS A 16 -15.60 -24.69 21.81
C LYS A 16 -16.27 -25.30 20.58
N GLU A 17 -17.60 -25.36 20.59
CA GLU A 17 -18.39 -25.93 19.49
C GLU A 17 -18.53 -24.89 18.37
N TYR A 18 -18.02 -25.23 17.18
CA TYR A 18 -18.11 -24.40 15.97
C TYR A 18 -19.36 -24.77 15.17
N ARG A 19 -20.20 -23.77 14.88
CA ARG A 19 -21.56 -23.95 14.35
C ARG A 19 -21.67 -23.79 12.84
N TYR A 20 -20.67 -23.19 12.21
CA TYR A 20 -20.64 -22.86 10.79
C TYR A 20 -19.41 -23.42 10.07
N ALA A 21 -18.68 -24.35 10.70
CA ALA A 21 -17.48 -24.95 10.13
C ALA A 21 -17.72 -25.57 8.74
N THR A 22 -18.84 -26.24 8.52
CA THR A 22 -19.18 -26.83 7.21
C THR A 22 -19.40 -25.75 6.15
N GLU A 23 -20.20 -24.72 6.44
CA GLU A 23 -20.49 -23.67 5.46
C GLU A 23 -19.26 -22.79 5.18
N ILE A 24 -18.44 -22.51 6.21
CA ILE A 24 -17.19 -21.77 6.03
C ILE A 24 -16.20 -22.60 5.20
N SER A 25 -16.12 -23.91 5.41
CA SER A 25 -15.31 -24.80 4.56
C SER A 25 -15.74 -24.73 3.10
N GLN A 26 -17.06 -24.78 2.82
CA GLN A 26 -17.61 -24.63 1.47
C GLN A 26 -17.28 -23.26 0.85
N MET A 27 -17.40 -22.17 1.62
CA MET A 27 -17.00 -20.83 1.14
C MET A 27 -15.49 -20.74 0.88
N MET A 28 -14.66 -21.34 1.73
CA MET A 28 -13.21 -21.41 1.55
C MET A 28 -12.81 -22.26 0.34
N PHE A 29 -13.60 -23.27 -0.02
CA PHE A 29 -13.42 -24.01 -1.25
C PHE A 29 -13.64 -23.12 -2.47
N VAL A 30 -14.71 -22.32 -2.47
CA VAL A 30 -15.07 -21.42 -3.57
C VAL A 30 -14.07 -20.27 -3.71
N PHE A 31 -13.71 -19.60 -2.61
CA PHE A 31 -12.86 -18.39 -2.66
C PHE A 31 -11.37 -18.64 -2.46
N GLY A 32 -11.02 -19.69 -1.75
CA GLY A 32 -9.65 -19.99 -1.36
C GLY A 32 -8.94 -20.95 -2.30
N GLU A 33 -9.62 -21.48 -3.32
CA GLU A 33 -9.12 -22.57 -4.17
C GLU A 33 -8.56 -23.74 -3.33
N VAL A 34 -9.04 -23.94 -2.11
CA VAL A 34 -8.57 -24.96 -1.18
C VAL A 34 -9.56 -26.12 -1.21
N GLN A 35 -9.11 -27.30 -1.64
CA GLN A 35 -9.95 -28.51 -1.64
C GLN A 35 -10.33 -28.91 -0.20
N ASP A 36 -9.35 -28.97 0.69
CA ASP A 36 -9.54 -29.37 2.08
C ASP A 36 -8.94 -28.30 3.03
N PRO A 37 -9.73 -27.31 3.48
CA PRO A 37 -9.25 -26.32 4.43
C PRO A 37 -9.03 -26.97 5.81
N LEU A 38 -7.94 -26.58 6.48
CA LEU A 38 -7.61 -27.07 7.82
C LEU A 38 -8.70 -26.64 8.81
N THR A 39 -9.14 -27.57 9.68
CA THR A 39 -10.16 -27.30 10.71
C THR A 39 -9.79 -26.10 11.58
N GLU A 40 -8.52 -25.96 11.95
CA GLU A 40 -8.02 -24.82 12.73
C GLU A 40 -8.21 -23.48 12.00
N THR A 41 -8.01 -23.46 10.67
CA THR A 41 -8.20 -22.26 9.86
C THR A 41 -9.69 -21.91 9.74
N VAL A 42 -10.54 -22.91 9.51
CA VAL A 42 -11.99 -22.76 9.46
C VAL A 42 -12.52 -22.19 10.78
N ASN A 43 -12.08 -22.75 11.90
CA ASN A 43 -12.43 -22.32 13.25
C ASN A 43 -12.01 -20.86 13.53
N LEU A 44 -10.80 -20.49 13.10
CA LEU A 44 -10.33 -19.11 13.21
C LEU A 44 -11.18 -18.14 12.38
N VAL A 45 -11.53 -18.51 11.15
CA VAL A 45 -12.41 -17.69 10.29
C VAL A 45 -13.78 -17.53 10.94
N GLU A 46 -14.35 -18.60 11.50
CA GLU A 46 -15.62 -18.54 12.23
C GLU A 46 -15.56 -17.54 13.40
N ASP A 47 -14.47 -17.58 14.17
CA ASP A 47 -14.27 -16.68 15.31
C ASP A 47 -14.13 -15.22 14.90
N ILE A 48 -13.36 -14.94 13.84
CA ILE A 48 -13.22 -13.58 13.29
C ILE A 48 -14.58 -13.09 12.80
N VAL A 49 -15.28 -13.87 11.98
CA VAL A 49 -16.59 -13.50 11.42
C VAL A 49 -17.61 -13.24 12.53
N ARG A 50 -17.70 -14.12 13.53
CA ARG A 50 -18.59 -13.95 14.67
C ARG A 50 -18.32 -12.64 15.41
N GLY A 51 -17.05 -12.37 15.72
CA GLY A 51 -16.65 -11.15 16.41
C GLY A 51 -17.01 -9.88 15.63
N GLN A 52 -16.75 -9.88 14.32
CA GLN A 52 -17.10 -8.74 13.44
C GLN A 52 -18.61 -8.52 13.35
N VAL A 53 -19.41 -9.58 13.15
CA VAL A 53 -20.88 -9.46 13.05
C VAL A 53 -21.47 -8.88 14.34
N VAL A 54 -21.00 -9.33 15.50
CA VAL A 54 -21.46 -8.82 16.80
C VAL A 54 -21.14 -7.34 16.95
N GLU A 55 -19.95 -6.90 16.55
CA GLU A 55 -19.58 -5.49 16.63
C GLU A 55 -20.40 -4.62 15.68
N ILE A 56 -20.62 -5.07 14.44
CA ILE A 56 -21.48 -4.38 13.47
C ILE A 56 -22.88 -4.16 14.08
N LEU A 57 -23.41 -5.18 14.75
CA LEU A 57 -24.70 -5.11 15.42
C LEU A 57 -24.71 -4.10 16.57
N ILE A 58 -23.66 -4.07 17.40
CA ILE A 58 -23.52 -3.12 18.51
C ILE A 58 -23.47 -1.69 17.96
N GLN A 59 -22.70 -1.44 16.89
CA GLN A 59 -22.60 -0.12 16.26
C GLN A 59 -23.92 0.31 15.63
N ALA A 60 -24.64 -0.60 14.96
CA ALA A 60 -25.95 -0.32 14.39
C ALA A 60 -27.00 -0.01 15.47
N ARG A 61 -26.96 -0.72 16.62
CA ARG A 61 -27.80 -0.39 17.79
C ARG A 61 -27.50 1.01 18.33
N GLN A 62 -26.24 1.40 18.41
CA GLN A 62 -25.86 2.75 18.86
C GLN A 62 -26.40 3.83 17.91
N LEU A 63 -26.38 3.59 16.59
CA LEU A 63 -26.98 4.49 15.60
C LEU A 63 -28.51 4.57 15.75
N ALA A 64 -29.18 3.43 15.88
CA ALA A 64 -30.62 3.37 16.13
C ALA A 64 -31.01 4.15 17.40
N ALA A 65 -30.26 3.95 18.49
CA ALA A 65 -30.48 4.64 19.76
C ALA A 65 -30.31 6.16 19.64
N ARG A 66 -29.32 6.64 18.85
CA ARG A 66 -29.14 8.08 18.57
C ARG A 66 -30.32 8.68 17.80
N LYS A 67 -30.99 7.90 16.95
CA LYS A 67 -32.23 8.31 16.25
C LYS A 67 -33.47 8.27 17.17
N GLY A 68 -33.35 7.78 18.39
CA GLY A 68 -34.48 7.50 19.28
C GLY A 68 -35.26 6.24 18.91
N ALA A 69 -34.76 5.42 17.98
CA ALA A 69 -35.36 4.15 17.60
C ALA A 69 -34.96 3.05 18.58
N ARG A 70 -35.93 2.20 18.96
CA ARG A 70 -35.68 1.04 19.83
C ARG A 70 -35.28 -0.22 19.07
N ASN A 71 -35.52 -0.28 17.76
CA ASN A 71 -35.16 -1.38 16.88
C ASN A 71 -34.04 -0.97 15.91
N VAL A 72 -33.22 -1.93 15.51
CA VAL A 72 -32.20 -1.73 14.47
C VAL A 72 -32.86 -1.89 13.11
N SER A 73 -32.80 -0.84 12.29
CA SER A 73 -33.37 -0.86 10.95
C SER A 73 -32.34 -1.35 9.90
N PRO A 74 -32.76 -1.84 8.72
CA PRO A 74 -31.84 -2.16 7.63
C PRO A 74 -30.90 -1.01 7.28
N GLU A 75 -31.41 0.22 7.30
CA GLU A 75 -30.64 1.43 7.00
C GLU A 75 -29.51 1.66 8.02
N ASP A 76 -29.70 1.29 9.29
CA ASP A 76 -28.64 1.40 10.30
C ASP A 76 -27.41 0.55 9.97
N LEU A 77 -27.65 -0.65 9.44
CA LEU A 77 -26.58 -1.54 9.00
C LEU A 77 -25.93 -1.04 7.71
N ILE A 78 -26.74 -0.63 6.74
CA ILE A 78 -26.24 -0.13 5.45
C ILE A 78 -25.43 1.16 5.66
N PHE A 79 -25.80 1.98 6.65
CA PHE A 79 -25.08 3.21 6.96
C PHE A 79 -23.63 2.97 7.38
N LEU A 80 -23.36 1.87 8.11
CA LEU A 80 -22.00 1.52 8.53
C LEU A 80 -21.09 1.29 7.31
N ILE A 81 -21.65 0.71 6.24
CA ILE A 81 -20.93 0.34 5.01
C ILE A 81 -21.03 1.37 3.89
N ARG A 82 -21.62 2.54 4.13
CA ARG A 82 -21.98 3.56 3.11
C ARG A 82 -20.85 4.03 2.19
N TYR A 83 -19.61 3.83 2.61
CA TYR A 83 -18.42 4.22 1.87
C TYR A 83 -17.99 3.18 0.82
N ASP A 84 -18.54 1.97 0.87
CA ASP A 84 -18.38 0.92 -0.14
C ASP A 84 -19.55 0.95 -1.11
N ARG A 85 -19.50 1.83 -2.11
CA ARG A 85 -20.60 1.96 -3.07
C ARG A 85 -20.87 0.63 -3.79
N GLY A 86 -19.82 -0.06 -4.22
CA GLY A 86 -19.91 -1.39 -4.82
C GLY A 86 -20.60 -2.43 -3.92
N LYS A 87 -20.19 -2.56 -2.65
CA LYS A 87 -20.83 -3.51 -1.70
C LYS A 87 -22.27 -3.12 -1.37
N VAL A 88 -22.58 -1.84 -1.23
CA VAL A 88 -23.96 -1.36 -1.00
C VAL A 88 -24.84 -1.72 -2.20
N ASN A 89 -24.36 -1.53 -3.42
CA ASN A 89 -25.09 -1.88 -4.64
C ASN A 89 -25.29 -3.40 -4.75
N ARG A 90 -24.27 -4.22 -4.45
CA ARG A 90 -24.43 -5.69 -4.37
C ARG A 90 -25.47 -6.10 -3.33
N LEU A 91 -25.50 -5.44 -2.18
CA LEU A 91 -26.49 -5.71 -1.14
C LEU A 91 -27.91 -5.32 -1.59
N ARG A 92 -28.08 -4.18 -2.29
CA ARG A 92 -29.36 -3.78 -2.89
C ARG A 92 -29.87 -4.84 -3.87
N THR A 93 -29.01 -5.33 -4.75
CA THR A 93 -29.33 -6.42 -5.69
C THR A 93 -29.71 -7.70 -4.93
N TYR A 94 -28.92 -8.10 -3.92
CA TYR A 94 -29.18 -9.28 -3.08
C TYR A 94 -30.56 -9.23 -2.40
N LEU A 95 -30.94 -8.07 -1.84
CA LEU A 95 -32.25 -7.86 -1.20
C LEU A 95 -33.38 -7.81 -2.24
N GLY A 96 -33.18 -7.18 -3.40
CA GLY A 96 -34.19 -7.15 -4.47
C GLY A 96 -34.57 -8.55 -4.95
N TRP A 97 -33.59 -9.45 -5.11
CA TRP A 97 -33.85 -10.85 -5.48
C TRP A 97 -34.51 -11.68 -4.37
N LYS A 98 -34.40 -11.27 -3.11
CA LYS A 98 -35.13 -11.91 -2.00
C LYS A 98 -36.63 -11.63 -2.12
N ASP A 99 -37.01 -10.40 -2.45
CA ASP A 99 -38.41 -10.03 -2.63
C ASP A 99 -39.04 -10.78 -3.81
N VAL A 100 -38.32 -10.88 -4.93
CA VAL A 100 -38.74 -11.69 -6.09
C VAL A 100 -38.97 -13.16 -5.70
N ARG A 101 -38.03 -13.77 -4.96
CA ARG A 101 -38.14 -15.17 -4.49
C ARG A 101 -39.27 -15.38 -3.48
N LYS A 102 -39.59 -14.38 -2.66
CA LYS A 102 -40.68 -14.42 -1.68
C LYS A 102 -42.04 -14.31 -2.39
N ASN A 103 -42.14 -13.45 -3.38
CA ASN A 103 -43.36 -13.23 -4.16
C ASN A 103 -43.66 -14.41 -5.09
N ALA A 104 -42.65 -14.98 -5.76
CA ALA A 104 -42.82 -16.19 -6.57
C ALA A 104 -43.33 -17.41 -5.77
N LYS A 105 -43.08 -17.44 -4.45
CA LYS A 105 -43.59 -18.46 -3.53
C LYS A 105 -45.04 -18.24 -3.08
N GLN A 106 -45.58 -17.03 -3.22
CA GLN A 106 -46.98 -16.74 -2.91
C GLN A 106 -47.91 -17.04 -4.09
N ASP A 107 -47.37 -17.10 -5.30
CA ASP A 107 -48.15 -17.21 -6.54
C ASP A 107 -48.20 -18.63 -7.16
N GLY A 108 -47.60 -19.67 -6.56
CA GLY A 108 -47.54 -20.99 -7.20
C GLY A 108 -47.43 -22.20 -6.25
N ASP A 109 -48.41 -23.10 -6.38
CA ASP A 109 -48.51 -24.42 -5.75
C ASP A 109 -47.24 -25.29 -5.90
N GLY A 110 -47.05 -26.18 -4.93
CA GLY A 110 -45.90 -27.08 -4.82
C GLY A 110 -45.61 -27.91 -6.08
N ALA A 111 -44.59 -27.50 -6.82
CA ALA A 111 -43.80 -28.33 -7.70
C ALA A 111 -42.33 -27.89 -7.60
N GLY A 112 -41.40 -28.83 -7.75
CA GLY A 112 -40.00 -28.76 -7.30
C GLY A 112 -39.31 -27.41 -7.48
N ALA A 113 -38.63 -26.97 -6.42
CA ALA A 113 -37.74 -25.83 -6.44
C ALA A 113 -36.60 -26.10 -7.43
N ALA A 114 -36.83 -25.81 -8.71
CA ALA A 114 -35.77 -25.60 -9.67
C ALA A 114 -34.98 -24.40 -9.16
N GLU A 115 -33.70 -24.65 -8.89
CA GLU A 115 -32.72 -23.64 -8.56
C GLU A 115 -32.74 -22.59 -9.67
N VAL A 116 -33.07 -21.35 -9.30
CA VAL A 116 -32.86 -20.22 -10.20
C VAL A 116 -31.40 -19.86 -10.04
N ASP A 117 -30.60 -20.37 -10.98
CA ASP A 117 -29.20 -20.01 -11.16
C ASP A 117 -29.04 -18.50 -11.11
N ILE A 118 -28.00 -18.05 -10.39
CA ILE A 118 -27.49 -16.69 -10.48
C ILE A 118 -26.67 -16.64 -11.77
N ASP A 119 -27.36 -16.61 -12.90
CA ASP A 119 -26.78 -16.37 -14.21
C ASP A 119 -27.16 -14.94 -14.64
N GLU A 120 -26.22 -14.00 -14.53
CA GLU A 120 -26.33 -12.66 -15.15
C GLU A 120 -26.02 -12.76 -16.64
N GLY A 121 -26.68 -13.69 -17.34
CA GLY A 121 -26.19 -14.23 -18.60
C GLY A 121 -27.22 -14.43 -19.71
N GLN A 122 -28.50 -14.08 -19.55
CA GLN A 122 -29.45 -13.88 -20.67
C GLN A 122 -30.83 -13.50 -20.11
N ALA A 123 -31.21 -12.23 -20.24
CA ALA A 123 -32.61 -11.85 -20.12
C ALA A 123 -33.18 -11.76 -21.54
N ASP A 124 -33.81 -12.85 -21.99
CA ASP A 124 -34.61 -12.83 -23.21
C ASP A 124 -35.72 -11.76 -23.10
N GLU A 125 -35.80 -10.97 -24.14
CA GLU A 125 -36.70 -9.86 -24.37
C GLU A 125 -38.14 -10.36 -24.58
N ALA A 126 -38.88 -10.77 -23.53
CA ALA A 126 -40.36 -10.89 -23.55
C ALA A 126 -41.04 -11.33 -22.23
N THR A 127 -40.50 -11.04 -21.05
CA THR A 127 -41.28 -11.22 -19.80
C THR A 127 -41.11 -10.03 -18.87
N ALA A 128 -42.23 -9.54 -18.32
CA ALA A 128 -42.30 -8.33 -17.52
C ALA A 128 -41.24 -8.35 -16.39
N LYS A 129 -40.23 -7.48 -16.50
CA LYS A 129 -39.16 -7.37 -15.51
C LYS A 129 -39.81 -7.13 -14.14
N PRO A 130 -39.61 -8.01 -13.14
CA PRO A 130 -40.18 -7.79 -11.82
C PRO A 130 -39.64 -6.46 -11.28
N ARG A 131 -40.53 -5.60 -10.77
CA ARG A 131 -40.16 -4.30 -10.20
C ARG A 131 -39.18 -4.55 -9.05
N LYS A 132 -37.89 -4.35 -9.29
CA LYS A 132 -36.86 -4.35 -8.25
C LYS A 132 -37.20 -3.23 -7.27
N MET A 133 -37.44 -3.58 -6.00
CA MET A 133 -37.66 -2.58 -4.97
C MET A 133 -36.33 -1.89 -4.68
N THR A 134 -36.13 -0.70 -5.22
CA THR A 134 -34.92 0.10 -4.95
C THR A 134 -34.94 0.55 -3.49
N VAL A 135 -34.02 0.02 -2.68
CA VAL A 135 -33.82 0.47 -1.28
C VAL A 135 -33.34 1.93 -1.32
N LYS A 136 -34.26 2.86 -1.08
CA LYS A 136 -33.97 4.30 -0.99
C LYS A 136 -33.22 4.58 0.30
N LEU A 137 -31.98 5.04 0.23
CA LEU A 137 -31.19 5.30 1.44
C LEU A 137 -31.43 6.73 1.92
N PRO A 138 -31.57 6.97 3.24
CA PRO A 138 -31.83 8.30 3.80
C PRO A 138 -30.74 9.37 3.55
N TRP A 139 -29.60 8.98 2.99
CA TRP A 139 -28.47 9.86 2.66
C TRP A 139 -28.20 9.92 1.16
N ASP A 140 -29.11 9.39 0.33
CA ASP A 140 -29.04 9.59 -1.11
C ASP A 140 -29.47 11.02 -1.45
N ILE A 141 -28.86 11.61 -2.47
CA ILE A 141 -29.09 13.02 -2.88
C ILE A 141 -30.58 13.28 -3.13
N VAL A 142 -31.28 12.30 -3.71
CA VAL A 142 -32.72 12.38 -4.00
C VAL A 142 -33.57 12.52 -2.73
N THR A 143 -33.09 12.02 -1.59
CA THR A 143 -33.81 12.05 -0.31
C THR A 143 -33.58 13.31 0.52
N VAL A 144 -32.72 14.22 0.06
CA VAL A 144 -32.47 15.53 0.71
C VAL A 144 -33.69 16.45 0.60
N TYR A 145 -34.50 16.27 -0.44
CA TYR A 145 -35.66 17.11 -0.73
C TYR A 145 -36.94 16.54 -0.11
N SER A 146 -37.76 17.43 0.47
CA SER A 146 -39.04 17.06 1.10
C SER A 146 -40.08 16.54 0.10
N GLU A 147 -39.99 16.97 -1.16
CA GLU A 147 -40.82 16.50 -2.25
C GLU A 147 -39.93 15.84 -3.30
N VAL A 148 -40.13 14.54 -3.50
CA VAL A 148 -39.51 13.81 -4.60
C VAL A 148 -40.51 13.86 -5.75
N LEU A 149 -40.13 14.52 -6.85
CA LEU A 149 -40.91 14.49 -8.08
C LEU A 149 -41.16 13.02 -8.44
N ARG A 150 -42.43 12.63 -8.56
CA ARG A 150 -42.78 11.32 -9.10
C ARG A 150 -42.35 11.37 -10.56
N THR A 151 -41.22 10.77 -10.88
CA THR A 151 -40.81 10.56 -12.27
C THR A 151 -41.96 9.87 -12.98
N GLY A 152 -42.58 10.60 -13.91
CA GLY A 152 -43.68 10.10 -14.71
C GLY A 152 -43.21 8.87 -15.49
N VAL A 153 -44.14 7.98 -15.79
CA VAL A 153 -43.98 6.66 -16.42
C VAL A 153 -43.25 6.68 -17.78
N ASN A 154 -42.78 7.82 -18.28
CA ASN A 154 -42.06 7.98 -19.55
C ASN A 154 -41.07 9.17 -19.54
N ALA A 155 -40.39 9.46 -18.44
CA ALA A 155 -39.20 10.31 -18.52
C ALA A 155 -38.03 9.42 -18.96
N LYS A 156 -37.56 9.61 -20.21
CA LYS A 156 -36.26 9.08 -20.63
C LYS A 156 -35.23 9.56 -19.61
N GLU A 157 -34.63 8.61 -18.90
CA GLU A 157 -33.48 8.85 -18.05
C GLU A 157 -32.40 9.42 -18.96
N ASP A 158 -32.00 10.67 -18.72
CA ASP A 158 -30.82 11.23 -19.36
C ASP A 158 -29.64 10.33 -18.97
N GLU A 159 -29.04 9.69 -19.97
CA GLU A 159 -27.92 8.74 -19.89
C GLU A 159 -26.60 9.44 -19.48
N ASP A 160 -26.59 10.08 -18.33
CA ASP A 160 -25.35 10.24 -17.56
C ASP A 160 -25.33 9.06 -16.60
N GLU A 161 -24.81 7.91 -17.04
CA GLU A 161 -24.54 6.78 -16.12
C GLU A 161 -23.70 7.33 -14.97
N ASP A 162 -24.28 7.37 -13.76
CA ASP A 162 -23.57 7.79 -12.55
C ASP A 162 -22.27 6.98 -12.48
N GLU A 163 -21.11 7.62 -12.30
CA GLU A 163 -19.80 6.93 -12.20
C GLU A 163 -19.84 5.75 -11.19
N ASP A 164 -20.71 5.86 -10.18
CA ASP A 164 -21.00 4.84 -9.16
C ASP A 164 -21.70 3.57 -9.71
N GLU A 165 -22.53 3.69 -10.74
CA GLU A 165 -23.20 2.56 -11.42
C GLU A 165 -22.22 1.82 -12.32
N VAL A 166 -21.33 2.57 -13.00
CA VAL A 166 -20.24 2.01 -13.83
C VAL A 166 -19.27 1.21 -12.95
N GLU A 167 -18.79 1.76 -11.84
CA GLU A 167 -17.87 1.05 -10.92
C GLU A 167 -18.50 -0.24 -10.36
N ALA A 168 -19.79 -0.19 -10.00
CA ALA A 168 -20.50 -1.36 -9.50
C ALA A 168 -20.71 -2.43 -10.59
N HIS A 169 -20.96 -2.02 -11.84
CA HIS A 169 -21.06 -2.92 -12.97
C HIS A 169 -19.72 -3.61 -13.26
N GLU A 170 -18.62 -2.85 -13.26
CA GLU A 170 -17.27 -3.38 -13.45
C GLU A 170 -16.88 -4.42 -12.40
N ASP A 171 -17.20 -4.19 -11.12
CA ASP A 171 -16.94 -5.16 -10.05
C ASP A 171 -17.80 -6.43 -10.20
N SER A 172 -19.07 -6.32 -10.63
CA SER A 172 -19.90 -7.50 -10.92
C SER A 172 -19.30 -8.33 -12.05
N ILE A 173 -18.91 -7.67 -13.15
CA ILE A 173 -18.26 -8.31 -14.30
C ILE A 173 -16.94 -8.96 -13.90
N ALA A 174 -16.13 -8.33 -13.05
CA ALA A 174 -14.89 -8.90 -12.56
C ALA A 174 -15.12 -10.21 -11.77
N ARG A 175 -16.16 -10.25 -10.94
CA ARG A 175 -16.53 -11.45 -10.17
C ARG A 175 -17.07 -12.57 -11.04
N LEU A 176 -17.83 -12.24 -12.09
CA LEU A 176 -18.28 -13.23 -13.09
C LEU A 176 -17.08 -13.84 -13.83
N ARG A 177 -16.14 -13.00 -14.27
CA ARG A 177 -14.89 -13.46 -14.89
C ARG A 177 -14.07 -14.38 -13.98
N GLU A 178 -13.96 -14.06 -12.70
CA GLU A 178 -13.28 -14.90 -11.70
C GLU A 178 -13.95 -16.28 -11.57
N ALA A 179 -15.29 -16.33 -11.55
CA ALA A 179 -16.03 -17.59 -11.49
C ALA A 179 -15.90 -18.41 -12.78
N ASP A 180 -15.92 -17.75 -13.95
CA ASP A 180 -15.70 -18.39 -15.24
C ASP A 180 -14.29 -18.96 -15.34
N GLU A 181 -13.28 -18.22 -14.89
CA GLU A 181 -11.90 -18.68 -14.88
C GLU A 181 -11.71 -19.92 -13.99
N ALA A 182 -12.33 -19.91 -12.80
CA ALA A 182 -12.30 -21.05 -11.88
C ALA A 182 -12.99 -22.29 -12.48
N THR A 183 -14.10 -22.11 -13.18
CA THR A 183 -14.93 -23.22 -13.71
C THR A 183 -14.47 -23.71 -15.08
N ARG A 184 -13.65 -22.94 -15.82
CA ARG A 184 -13.20 -23.23 -17.20
C ARG A 184 -12.58 -24.62 -17.40
N ARG A 185 -11.95 -25.18 -16.37
CA ARG A 185 -11.25 -26.47 -16.43
C ARG A 185 -11.88 -27.55 -15.54
N MET A 186 -13.04 -27.29 -14.94
CA MET A 186 -13.72 -28.25 -14.07
C MET A 186 -14.45 -29.32 -14.90
N THR A 187 -14.39 -30.56 -14.42
CA THR A 187 -15.28 -31.62 -14.89
C THR A 187 -16.73 -31.33 -14.49
N ARG A 188 -17.69 -32.02 -15.09
CA ARG A 188 -19.11 -31.90 -14.73
C ARG A 188 -19.36 -32.17 -13.23
N GLU A 189 -18.68 -33.16 -12.68
CA GLU A 189 -18.81 -33.56 -11.27
C GLU A 189 -18.22 -32.48 -10.34
N GLU A 190 -17.06 -31.93 -10.69
CA GLU A 190 -16.45 -30.82 -9.94
C GLU A 190 -17.27 -29.53 -10.02
N TYR A 191 -17.88 -29.24 -11.18
CA TYR A 191 -18.74 -28.08 -11.34
C TYR A 191 -20.01 -28.17 -10.49
N VAL A 192 -20.65 -29.35 -10.44
CA VAL A 192 -21.82 -29.56 -9.57
C VAL A 192 -21.44 -29.33 -8.10
N HIS A 193 -20.32 -29.89 -7.66
CA HIS A 193 -19.83 -29.68 -6.30
C HIS A 193 -19.47 -28.21 -6.01
N TYR A 194 -18.86 -27.51 -6.97
CA TYR A 194 -18.58 -26.09 -6.88
C TYR A 194 -19.86 -25.25 -6.77
N SER A 195 -20.89 -25.56 -7.57
CA SER A 195 -22.19 -24.88 -7.51
C SER A 195 -22.86 -25.05 -6.14
N GLU A 196 -22.87 -26.27 -5.61
CA GLU A 196 -23.38 -26.55 -4.26
C GLU A 196 -22.63 -25.73 -3.20
N CYS A 197 -21.30 -25.67 -3.28
CA CYS A 197 -20.48 -24.88 -2.34
C CYS A 197 -20.68 -23.37 -2.50
N ARG A 198 -20.89 -22.88 -3.73
CA ARG A 198 -21.17 -21.45 -4.03
C ARG A 198 -22.48 -20.99 -3.42
N SER A 199 -23.44 -21.90 -3.25
CA SER A 199 -24.73 -21.62 -2.59
C SER A 199 -24.65 -21.54 -1.06
N ALA A 200 -23.48 -21.85 -0.47
CA ALA A 200 -23.29 -21.81 0.98
C ALA A 200 -23.55 -20.41 1.55
N SER A 201 -24.30 -20.34 2.64
CA SER A 201 -24.64 -19.08 3.28
C SER A 201 -24.91 -19.24 4.78
N PHE A 202 -24.77 -18.14 5.50
CA PHE A 202 -24.96 -18.11 6.95
C PHE A 202 -26.44 -18.13 7.35
N THR A 203 -27.33 -17.51 6.56
CA THR A 203 -28.71 -17.21 6.96
C THR A 203 -29.79 -17.93 6.16
N TYR A 204 -29.51 -18.37 4.93
CA TYR A 204 -30.52 -19.02 4.08
C TYR A 204 -31.04 -20.29 4.76
N ARG A 205 -32.35 -20.30 5.07
CA ARG A 205 -33.05 -21.35 5.85
C ARG A 205 -32.43 -21.66 7.22
N LYS A 206 -31.50 -20.82 7.70
CA LYS A 206 -30.68 -21.02 8.91
C LYS A 206 -30.72 -19.82 9.86
N ALA A 207 -31.67 -18.91 9.69
CA ALA A 207 -31.78 -17.68 10.46
C ALA A 207 -31.86 -17.92 11.99
N LYS A 208 -32.50 -18.99 12.47
CA LYS A 208 -32.50 -19.34 13.90
C LYS A 208 -31.08 -19.67 14.40
N ARG A 209 -30.39 -20.55 13.69
CA ARG A 209 -29.01 -20.96 13.99
C ARG A 209 -28.05 -19.77 13.97
N PHE A 210 -28.25 -18.84 13.04
CA PHE A 210 -27.45 -17.62 12.95
C PHE A 210 -27.65 -16.71 14.16
N ARG A 211 -28.89 -16.50 14.60
CA ARG A 211 -29.20 -15.70 15.80
C ARG A 211 -28.53 -16.26 17.05
N GLU A 212 -28.52 -17.58 17.21
CA GLU A 212 -27.85 -18.22 18.33
C GLU A 212 -26.32 -18.15 18.21
N PHE A 213 -25.77 -18.28 17.00
CA PHE A 213 -24.35 -18.15 16.72
C PHE A 213 -23.79 -16.79 17.17
N ILE A 214 -24.46 -15.70 16.83
CA ILE A 214 -24.06 -14.35 17.29
C ILE A 214 -24.54 -14.02 18.71
N ASN A 215 -25.23 -14.95 19.39
CA ASN A 215 -25.87 -14.71 20.68
C ASN A 215 -26.73 -13.44 20.70
N LEU A 216 -27.60 -13.31 19.70
CA LEU A 216 -28.36 -12.08 19.41
C LEU A 216 -29.12 -11.49 20.62
N PRO A 217 -29.79 -12.28 21.49
CA PRO A 217 -30.53 -11.74 22.64
C PRO A 217 -29.66 -10.99 23.65
N ALA A 218 -28.35 -11.23 23.67
CA ALA A 218 -27.44 -10.49 24.55
C ALA A 218 -27.21 -9.03 24.09
N TYR A 219 -27.49 -8.73 22.82
CA TYR A 219 -27.16 -7.45 22.20
C TYR A 219 -28.37 -6.62 21.79
N LEU A 220 -29.53 -7.25 21.54
CA LEU A 220 -30.77 -6.56 21.17
C LEU A 220 -31.92 -6.94 22.12
N ASP A 221 -32.59 -5.91 22.65
CA ASP A 221 -33.78 -6.08 23.50
C ASP A 221 -35.03 -6.42 22.67
N ILE A 222 -35.04 -5.99 21.40
CA ILE A 222 -36.14 -6.21 20.46
C ILE A 222 -35.66 -7.12 19.33
N LYS A 223 -36.50 -8.10 18.96
CA LYS A 223 -36.23 -8.98 17.83
C LYS A 223 -36.07 -8.15 16.54
N PRO A 224 -34.93 -8.24 15.83
CA PRO A 224 -34.73 -7.50 14.59
C PRO A 224 -35.52 -8.11 13.44
N ASN A 225 -35.74 -7.31 12.41
CA ASN A 225 -36.42 -7.73 11.18
C ASN A 225 -35.62 -8.84 10.48
N ASP A 226 -36.29 -9.67 9.67
CA ASP A 226 -35.61 -10.72 8.91
C ASP A 226 -34.60 -10.14 7.90
N ASP A 227 -34.88 -8.94 7.35
CA ASP A 227 -33.94 -8.22 6.47
C ASP A 227 -32.64 -7.85 7.18
N THR A 228 -32.71 -7.46 8.46
CA THR A 228 -31.54 -7.19 9.29
C THR A 228 -30.66 -8.44 9.41
N ILE A 229 -31.28 -9.60 9.61
CA ILE A 229 -30.54 -10.88 9.69
C ILE A 229 -29.91 -11.22 8.35
N ASP A 230 -30.63 -11.05 7.25
CA ASP A 230 -30.10 -11.35 5.92
C ASP A 230 -28.97 -10.40 5.49
N ILE A 231 -29.04 -9.11 5.86
CA ILE A 231 -27.92 -8.18 5.69
C ILE A 231 -26.71 -8.68 6.49
N LEU A 232 -26.86 -9.03 7.77
CA LEU A 232 -25.75 -9.57 8.56
C LEU A 232 -25.18 -10.87 7.98
N GLY A 233 -26.02 -11.71 7.37
CA GLY A 233 -25.61 -12.92 6.66
C GLY A 233 -24.81 -12.64 5.39
N PHE A 234 -25.28 -11.69 4.56
CA PHE A 234 -24.57 -11.22 3.38
C PHE A 234 -23.19 -10.64 3.75
N LEU A 235 -23.17 -9.82 4.79
CA LEU A 235 -21.95 -9.25 5.32
C LEU A 235 -20.98 -10.34 5.80
N ALA A 236 -21.45 -11.32 6.57
CA ALA A 236 -20.65 -12.45 7.01
C ALA A 236 -20.05 -13.26 5.86
N PHE A 237 -20.79 -13.42 4.76
CA PHE A 237 -20.29 -14.06 3.55
C PHE A 237 -19.16 -13.26 2.88
N GLU A 238 -19.36 -11.95 2.69
CA GLU A 238 -18.32 -11.06 2.16
C GLU A 238 -17.06 -11.04 3.06
N MET A 239 -17.25 -11.20 4.38
CA MET A 239 -16.15 -11.33 5.34
C MET A 239 -15.28 -12.55 5.09
N VAL A 240 -15.91 -13.71 4.89
CA VAL A 240 -15.18 -14.95 4.57
C VAL A 240 -14.44 -14.81 3.25
N ARG A 241 -15.08 -14.25 2.20
CA ARG A 241 -14.44 -14.01 0.89
C ARG A 241 -13.17 -13.18 1.05
N ALA A 242 -13.28 -12.01 1.68
CA ALA A 242 -12.14 -11.11 1.85
C ALA A 242 -10.98 -11.77 2.63
N LEU A 243 -11.28 -12.51 3.71
CA LEU A 243 -10.28 -13.27 4.46
C LEU A 243 -9.58 -14.35 3.60
N CYS A 244 -10.33 -15.05 2.75
CA CYS A 244 -9.78 -16.07 1.85
C CYS A 244 -8.87 -15.48 0.79
N VAL A 245 -9.35 -14.44 0.08
CA VAL A 245 -8.58 -13.75 -0.97
C VAL A 245 -7.33 -13.10 -0.38
N GLY A 246 -7.46 -12.40 0.76
CA GLY A 246 -6.33 -11.82 1.46
C GLY A 246 -5.33 -12.88 1.96
N GLY A 247 -5.85 -13.99 2.49
CA GLY A 247 -5.03 -15.13 2.94
C GLY A 247 -4.27 -15.79 1.79
N LEU A 248 -4.90 -15.92 0.61
CA LEU A 248 -4.25 -16.40 -0.61
C LEU A 248 -3.15 -15.45 -1.07
N ALA A 249 -3.40 -14.14 -1.06
CA ALA A 249 -2.39 -13.14 -1.41
C ALA A 249 -1.17 -13.20 -0.48
N VAL A 250 -1.39 -13.32 0.84
CA VAL A 250 -0.31 -13.50 1.83
C VAL A 250 0.45 -14.80 1.58
N LYS A 251 -0.27 -15.91 1.31
CA LYS A 251 0.34 -17.20 1.02
C LYS A 251 1.20 -17.14 -0.24
N ARG A 252 0.70 -16.58 -1.34
CA ARG A 252 1.45 -16.43 -2.60
C ARG A 252 2.73 -15.61 -2.39
N ALA A 253 2.62 -14.47 -1.71
CA ALA A 253 3.78 -13.64 -1.37
C ALA A 253 4.82 -14.38 -0.51
N LEU A 254 4.36 -15.24 0.42
CA LEU A 254 5.24 -16.05 1.25
C LEU A 254 5.92 -17.16 0.44
N GLU A 255 5.20 -17.85 -0.43
CA GLU A 255 5.74 -18.90 -1.31
C GLU A 255 6.78 -18.35 -2.30
N GLU A 256 6.50 -17.20 -2.93
CA GLU A 256 7.45 -16.48 -3.77
C GLU A 256 8.73 -16.12 -3.00
N SER A 257 8.59 -15.72 -1.74
CA SER A 257 9.75 -15.43 -0.88
C SER A 257 10.60 -16.67 -0.57
N TYR A 258 9.98 -17.84 -0.39
CA TYR A 258 10.70 -19.11 -0.15
C TYR A 258 11.39 -19.62 -1.43
N GLN A 259 10.73 -19.54 -2.58
CA GLN A 259 11.33 -19.94 -3.86
C GLN A 259 12.54 -19.04 -4.22
N ALA A 260 12.45 -17.74 -3.93
CA ALA A 260 13.58 -16.83 -4.08
C ALA A 260 14.78 -17.22 -3.19
N VAL A 261 14.53 -17.82 -2.01
CA VAL A 261 15.56 -18.31 -1.09
C VAL A 261 16.17 -19.65 -1.56
N GLU A 262 15.38 -20.57 -2.10
CA GLU A 262 15.90 -21.86 -2.61
C GLU A 262 16.75 -21.69 -3.88
N ILE A 263 16.33 -20.83 -4.81
CA ILE A 263 17.09 -20.54 -6.05
C ILE A 263 18.43 -19.85 -5.75
N THR A 264 18.54 -19.13 -4.63
CA THR A 264 19.77 -18.47 -4.18
C THR A 264 20.63 -19.34 -3.24
N GLY A 265 20.22 -20.61 -3.03
CA GLY A 265 20.62 -21.43 -1.88
C GLY A 265 21.60 -22.58 -2.13
N ALA A 266 22.39 -22.62 -3.21
CA ALA A 266 23.54 -23.54 -3.29
C ALA A 266 24.82 -22.89 -2.71
N LYS A 267 24.80 -22.52 -1.42
CA LYS A 267 25.96 -22.28 -0.53
C LYS A 267 25.52 -21.62 0.78
N ARG A 268 24.80 -22.34 1.64
CA ARG A 268 24.84 -22.08 3.08
C ARG A 268 25.00 -23.41 3.80
N LYS A 269 26.19 -23.61 4.36
CA LYS A 269 26.53 -24.75 5.21
C LYS A 269 25.63 -24.66 6.45
N ALA A 270 24.76 -25.63 6.66
CA ALA A 270 24.01 -25.78 7.91
C ALA A 270 25.01 -26.02 9.07
N PRO A 271 24.68 -25.62 10.32
CA PRO A 271 25.55 -25.88 11.45
C PRO A 271 25.51 -27.39 11.78
N GLU A 272 26.64 -28.07 11.60
CA GLU A 272 26.82 -29.45 12.07
C GLU A 272 26.86 -29.46 13.61
N VAL A 273 25.90 -30.17 14.20
CA VAL A 273 26.02 -30.69 15.55
C VAL A 273 27.07 -31.82 15.49
N ALA A 274 28.12 -31.66 16.30
CA ALA A 274 29.23 -32.59 16.36
C ALA A 274 28.80 -33.92 16.98
N GLU A 275 28.97 -35.02 16.24
CA GLU A 275 29.22 -36.35 16.80
C GLU A 275 30.14 -37.17 15.86
N SER A 276 30.87 -38.10 16.45
CA SER A 276 32.22 -38.54 16.11
C SER A 276 32.41 -39.54 14.96
N SER A 277 33.63 -39.50 14.39
CA SER A 277 34.47 -40.60 13.83
C SER A 277 34.71 -40.69 12.31
N PRO A 278 35.91 -41.15 11.87
CA PRO A 278 36.51 -40.73 10.61
C PRO A 278 36.54 -41.82 9.53
N GLY A 279 36.46 -41.42 8.25
CA GLY A 279 36.74 -42.37 7.17
C GLY A 279 36.59 -41.87 5.73
N LYS A 280 37.74 -41.79 5.04
CA LYS A 280 37.98 -42.01 3.59
C LYS A 280 37.67 -40.90 2.56
N ARG A 281 38.79 -40.32 2.11
CA ARG A 281 39.13 -39.88 0.74
C ARG A 281 38.28 -40.48 -0.41
N ARG A 282 37.89 -39.63 -1.37
CA ARG A 282 38.13 -39.75 -2.84
C ARG A 282 37.57 -38.48 -3.52
N ARG A 283 38.31 -37.66 -4.27
CA ARG A 283 39.12 -37.82 -5.49
C ARG A 283 38.41 -37.00 -6.59
N ARG A 284 38.97 -35.83 -6.87
CA ARG A 284 38.58 -34.90 -7.93
C ARG A 284 39.03 -35.48 -9.28
N SER A 285 38.16 -35.48 -10.28
CA SER A 285 38.55 -35.65 -11.68
C SER A 285 37.75 -34.69 -12.56
N SER A 286 38.50 -34.03 -13.43
CA SER A 286 38.17 -33.06 -14.47
C SER A 286 37.50 -33.68 -15.70
N SER A 287 36.64 -32.92 -16.41
CA SER A 287 36.89 -32.49 -17.81
C SER A 287 35.70 -31.71 -18.43
N PRO A 288 35.91 -30.98 -19.55
CA PRO A 288 35.16 -29.78 -19.92
C PRO A 288 34.26 -29.92 -21.18
N GLU A 289 33.56 -28.81 -21.49
CA GLU A 289 32.94 -28.42 -22.78
C GLU A 289 31.57 -29.02 -23.21
N SER A 290 30.56 -28.15 -23.29
CA SER A 290 29.87 -27.77 -24.55
C SER A 290 28.67 -26.86 -24.25
N GLY A 291 28.53 -25.81 -25.05
CA GLY A 291 27.47 -24.81 -24.94
C GLY A 291 26.16 -25.23 -25.63
N GLY A 292 25.05 -24.65 -25.16
CA GLY A 292 23.77 -24.67 -25.86
C GLY A 292 22.54 -24.62 -24.95
N ALA A 293 21.92 -23.43 -24.90
CA ALA A 293 20.47 -23.18 -24.69
C ALA A 293 19.74 -23.74 -23.44
N TRP A 294 19.19 -22.79 -22.67
CA TRP A 294 17.94 -22.85 -21.89
C TRP A 294 17.81 -23.84 -20.70
N GLY A 295 17.76 -23.23 -19.51
CA GLY A 295 17.03 -23.65 -18.30
C GLY A 295 16.79 -25.13 -18.06
N SER A 296 17.62 -25.74 -17.22
CA SER A 296 17.26 -26.97 -16.49
C SER A 296 17.94 -26.97 -15.13
N VAL A 297 17.13 -26.92 -14.08
CA VAL A 297 17.53 -26.98 -12.66
C VAL A 297 18.15 -28.35 -12.38
N PRO A 298 19.36 -28.48 -11.78
CA PRO A 298 19.86 -29.77 -11.36
C PRO A 298 19.33 -30.09 -9.96
N GLY A 299 18.25 -30.85 -9.90
CA GLY A 299 17.70 -31.38 -8.65
C GLY A 299 16.67 -32.47 -8.94
N SER A 300 17.02 -33.72 -8.64
CA SER A 300 16.16 -34.89 -8.74
C SER A 300 14.77 -34.66 -8.14
N SER A 301 13.76 -34.60 -9.01
CA SER A 301 12.32 -34.41 -8.72
C SER A 301 11.66 -35.56 -7.92
N LEU A 302 12.37 -36.67 -7.68
CA LEU A 302 11.80 -37.89 -7.09
C LEU A 302 11.53 -37.84 -5.58
N PHE A 303 12.04 -36.83 -4.86
CA PHE A 303 11.85 -36.67 -3.41
C PHE A 303 11.39 -35.27 -3.00
N LEU A 304 11.07 -34.41 -3.96
CA LEU A 304 10.39 -33.16 -3.69
C LEU A 304 8.89 -33.44 -3.53
N PRO A 305 8.19 -32.79 -2.58
CA PRO A 305 6.74 -32.89 -2.52
C PRO A 305 6.16 -32.45 -3.88
N PRO A 306 5.07 -33.07 -4.37
CA PRO A 306 4.57 -32.85 -5.72
C PRO A 306 4.32 -31.36 -6.02
N PRO A 307 4.68 -30.87 -7.22
CA PRO A 307 4.33 -29.53 -7.64
C PRO A 307 2.82 -29.46 -7.89
N GLU A 308 2.18 -28.39 -7.43
CA GLU A 308 0.84 -27.93 -7.85
C GLU A 308 -0.42 -28.60 -7.25
N ALA A 309 -0.32 -29.25 -6.08
CA ALA A 309 -1.50 -29.52 -5.23
C ALA A 309 -1.39 -28.86 -3.84
N ARG A 310 -1.86 -27.60 -3.76
CA ARG A 310 -2.54 -26.95 -2.61
C ARG A 310 -2.05 -27.31 -1.19
N ARG A 311 -0.99 -26.65 -0.69
CA ARG A 311 -0.89 -26.45 0.78
C ARG A 311 -2.08 -25.60 1.24
N ALA A 312 -2.93 -26.14 2.11
CA ALA A 312 -4.11 -25.44 2.60
C ALA A 312 -3.75 -24.09 3.25
N LEU A 313 -4.70 -23.15 3.23
CA LEU A 313 -4.58 -21.90 3.98
C LEU A 313 -4.36 -22.23 5.47
N ARG A 314 -3.27 -21.71 6.03
CA ARG A 314 -2.92 -21.88 7.44
C ARG A 314 -3.52 -20.75 8.27
N PRO A 315 -3.74 -20.96 9.58
CA PRO A 315 -4.23 -19.90 10.47
C PRO A 315 -3.38 -18.62 10.39
N ALA A 316 -2.05 -18.76 10.27
CA ALA A 316 -1.13 -17.63 10.13
C ALA A 316 -1.39 -16.76 8.89
N HIS A 317 -1.79 -17.35 7.75
CA HIS A 317 -2.11 -16.58 6.54
C HIS A 317 -3.35 -15.72 6.76
N ILE A 318 -4.38 -16.29 7.41
CA ILE A 318 -5.61 -15.58 7.74
C ILE A 318 -5.36 -14.50 8.80
N GLN A 319 -4.55 -14.77 9.82
CA GLN A 319 -4.19 -13.79 10.84
C GLN A 319 -3.44 -12.59 10.26
N GLU A 320 -2.45 -12.83 9.39
CA GLU A 320 -1.71 -11.74 8.75
C GLU A 320 -2.59 -10.98 7.75
N ALA A 321 -3.43 -11.68 6.97
CA ALA A 321 -4.39 -11.04 6.08
C ALA A 321 -5.35 -10.14 6.86
N PHE A 322 -5.91 -10.65 7.97
CA PHE A 322 -6.76 -9.87 8.86
C PHE A 322 -6.01 -8.67 9.46
N ALA A 323 -4.80 -8.86 9.97
CA ALA A 323 -3.98 -7.79 10.55
C ALA A 323 -3.60 -6.71 9.52
N LYS A 324 -3.29 -7.12 8.28
CA LYS A 324 -3.02 -6.20 7.17
C LYS A 324 -4.26 -5.36 6.84
N MET A 325 -5.41 -6.01 6.69
CA MET A 325 -6.69 -5.31 6.51
C MET A 325 -6.90 -4.28 7.62
N GLN A 326 -6.76 -4.66 8.90
CA GLN A 326 -6.92 -3.73 10.04
C GLN A 326 -5.99 -2.51 9.97
N ARG A 327 -4.72 -2.72 9.58
CA ARG A 327 -3.72 -1.65 9.46
C ARG A 327 -4.06 -0.69 8.32
N ASP A 328 -4.27 -1.22 7.11
CA ASP A 328 -4.55 -0.43 5.91
C ASP A 328 -5.75 0.52 6.14
N TRP A 329 -6.76 0.02 6.84
CA TRP A 329 -7.94 0.81 7.21
C TRP A 329 -7.67 1.88 8.29
N ALA A 330 -6.89 1.55 9.33
CA ALA A 330 -6.53 2.51 10.37
C ALA A 330 -5.76 3.71 9.77
N HIS A 331 -4.93 3.44 8.75
CA HIS A 331 -4.22 4.48 8.00
C HIS A 331 -5.18 5.38 7.20
N GLN A 332 -6.21 4.83 6.56
CA GLN A 332 -7.15 5.60 5.73
C GLN A 332 -8.06 6.55 6.52
N ARG A 333 -8.50 6.20 7.74
CA ARG A 333 -9.52 6.98 8.50
C ARG A 333 -9.02 7.86 9.64
N GLY A 334 -7.94 7.49 10.31
CA GLY A 334 -7.59 8.08 11.62
C GLY A 334 -6.23 8.77 11.68
N SER A 335 -5.36 8.49 10.71
CA SER A 335 -3.98 8.97 10.76
C SER A 335 -3.88 10.50 10.61
N GLY A 336 -4.83 11.16 9.96
CA GLY A 336 -4.78 12.63 9.80
C GLY A 336 -4.96 13.42 11.11
N MET A 337 -5.80 12.96 12.04
CA MET A 337 -6.33 13.82 13.13
C MET A 337 -5.81 13.50 14.54
N ARG A 338 -5.13 12.36 14.77
CA ARG A 338 -4.68 11.94 16.13
C ARG A 338 -3.19 11.64 16.26
N ASN A 339 -2.41 11.75 15.19
CA ASN A 339 -0.98 11.42 15.18
C ASN A 339 -0.09 12.37 16.02
N TRP A 340 -0.65 13.46 16.54
CA TRP A 340 0.06 14.51 17.30
C TRP A 340 -0.29 14.55 18.79
N ARG A 341 -1.22 13.71 19.26
CA ARG A 341 -1.50 13.56 20.69
C ARG A 341 -0.76 12.35 21.22
N GLU A 342 0.16 12.56 22.16
CA GLU A 342 0.73 11.44 22.92
C GLU A 342 -0.38 10.71 23.68
N GLY A 343 -0.36 9.39 23.55
CA GLY A 343 -1.36 8.51 24.07
C GLY A 343 -1.53 7.36 23.10
N ASN A 344 -1.44 6.13 23.60
CA ASN A 344 -1.94 4.99 22.86
C ASN A 344 -3.40 5.34 22.54
N GLY A 345 -3.70 5.68 21.28
CA GLY A 345 -5.07 5.92 20.89
C GLY A 345 -5.83 4.69 21.30
N ARG A 346 -6.66 4.79 22.35
CA ARG A 346 -7.64 3.76 22.66
C ARG A 346 -8.71 3.87 21.57
N GLY A 347 -8.33 3.47 20.34
CA GLY A 347 -9.28 2.89 19.43
C GLY A 347 -9.84 1.66 20.13
N HIS A 348 -11.14 1.44 20.00
CA HIS A 348 -11.74 0.20 20.45
C HIS A 348 -10.88 -0.98 19.97
N GLY A 349 -10.57 -1.90 20.89
CA GLY A 349 -9.80 -3.07 20.57
C GLY A 349 -10.50 -3.91 19.49
N LEU A 350 -9.73 -4.24 18.46
CA LEU A 350 -9.81 -5.51 17.73
C LEU A 350 -11.01 -5.82 16.83
N VAL A 351 -11.81 -4.87 16.32
CA VAL A 351 -12.90 -5.25 15.40
C VAL A 351 -13.23 -4.15 14.37
N TYR A 352 -12.35 -3.89 13.40
CA TYR A 352 -12.57 -2.76 12.46
C TYR A 352 -12.23 -3.03 10.99
N VAL A 353 -12.38 -4.26 10.50
CA VAL A 353 -12.46 -4.52 9.05
C VAL A 353 -13.31 -5.75 8.95
N LEU A 354 -14.55 -5.61 8.50
CA LEU A 354 -14.80 -5.71 7.07
C LEU A 354 -15.78 -4.69 6.49
N LEU A 355 -16.15 -3.62 7.23
CA LEU A 355 -17.30 -2.78 6.91
C LEU A 355 -17.22 -1.24 7.16
N TYR A 356 -16.07 -0.57 7.01
CA TYR A 356 -15.94 0.91 6.82
C TYR A 356 -16.12 1.91 8.01
N GLY A 357 -15.64 3.16 7.79
CA GLY A 357 -16.41 4.45 7.90
C GLY A 357 -16.91 5.21 9.18
N ILE A 358 -16.17 6.24 9.67
CA ILE A 358 -16.25 7.26 10.78
C ILE A 358 -16.89 7.01 12.21
N THR A 359 -16.28 7.69 13.20
CA THR A 359 -16.35 7.82 14.69
C THR A 359 -17.59 8.50 15.35
N LEU A 360 -17.98 8.12 16.60
CA LEU A 360 -18.22 9.04 17.75
C LEU A 360 -18.39 8.32 19.13
N PHE A 361 -17.81 8.92 20.17
CA PHE A 361 -17.67 8.69 21.63
C PHE A 361 -18.66 7.84 22.50
N ALA A 362 -18.05 7.05 23.41
CA ALA A 362 -18.15 7.02 24.90
C ALA A 362 -18.66 5.75 25.64
N VAL A 363 -17.81 5.32 26.62
CA VAL A 363 -18.00 4.48 27.86
C VAL A 363 -18.37 2.99 27.64
N VAL A 364 -17.78 1.94 28.25
CA VAL A 364 -17.13 1.68 29.56
C VAL A 364 -16.11 0.54 29.40
N SER A 365 -14.96 0.62 30.07
CA SER A 365 -14.04 -0.52 30.27
C SER A 365 -14.49 -1.38 31.45
N CYS A 366 -14.51 -2.72 31.33
CA CYS A 366 -13.85 -3.62 32.28
C CYS A 366 -13.91 -5.10 31.88
N ASN A 367 -12.88 -5.84 32.30
CA ASN A 367 -12.76 -7.28 32.46
C ASN A 367 -12.55 -8.13 31.19
N PHE A 368 -11.28 -8.29 30.80
CA PHE A 368 -10.68 -9.63 30.69
C PHE A 368 -9.17 -9.51 30.86
N GLY A 369 -8.67 -10.00 32.00
CA GLY A 369 -7.23 -10.16 32.24
C GLY A 369 -6.71 -11.30 31.37
N ILE A 370 -5.85 -10.98 30.42
CA ILE A 370 -4.95 -11.94 29.80
C ILE A 370 -3.54 -11.41 30.06
N TYR A 371 -2.87 -12.07 31.00
CA TYR A 371 -1.44 -11.94 31.23
C TYR A 371 -0.72 -12.41 29.96
N VAL A 372 -0.32 -11.47 29.12
CA VAL A 372 0.69 -11.73 28.09
C VAL A 372 2.00 -11.89 28.86
N ARG A 373 2.52 -13.13 28.93
CA ARG A 373 3.89 -13.34 29.42
C ARG A 373 4.82 -12.53 28.51
N PRO A 374 5.70 -11.67 29.07
CA PRO A 374 6.69 -10.98 28.27
C PRO A 374 7.59 -12.03 27.62
N ILE A 375 7.63 -12.02 26.29
CA ILE A 375 8.74 -12.60 25.54
C ILE A 375 10.02 -11.99 26.12
N PRO A 376 11.08 -12.76 26.38
CA PRO A 376 12.30 -12.21 26.97
C PRO A 376 12.75 -10.99 26.16
N ASN A 377 12.88 -9.86 26.84
CA ASN A 377 13.57 -8.69 26.30
C ASN A 377 15.04 -9.09 26.11
N ASP A 378 15.37 -9.59 24.92
CA ASP A 378 16.66 -9.23 24.35
C ASP A 378 16.56 -7.73 24.05
N HIS A 379 17.01 -6.93 25.02
CA HIS A 379 17.17 -5.50 24.89
C HIS A 379 18.19 -5.21 23.77
N CYS A 380 17.74 -5.23 22.51
CA CYS A 380 18.42 -4.60 21.39
C CYS A 380 17.72 -3.26 21.16
N SER A 381 18.41 -2.16 21.50
CA SER A 381 17.88 -0.81 21.36
C SER A 381 17.65 -0.45 19.90
N MET A 382 16.47 -0.74 19.36
CA MET A 382 16.10 -0.33 18.00
C MET A 382 15.79 1.16 17.99
N SER A 383 16.76 1.98 17.60
CA SER A 383 16.64 3.44 17.52
C SER A 383 15.89 3.88 16.26
N PRO A 384 15.22 5.05 16.25
CA PRO A 384 14.77 5.67 15.02
C PRO A 384 15.98 5.94 14.10
N TRP A 385 15.75 5.87 12.79
CA TRP A 385 16.78 6.24 11.83
C TRP A 385 16.94 7.76 11.77
N THR A 386 18.16 8.22 11.54
CA THR A 386 18.51 9.64 11.39
C THR A 386 19.02 9.95 9.99
N ARG A 387 19.62 8.97 9.31
CA ARG A 387 20.14 9.11 7.96
C ARG A 387 19.85 7.85 7.16
N LEU A 388 19.00 7.97 6.15
CA LEU A 388 18.49 6.85 5.37
C LEU A 388 19.09 6.84 3.96
N ILE A 389 19.44 5.66 3.49
CA ILE A 389 19.75 5.34 2.10
C ILE A 389 18.84 4.21 1.64
N ARG A 390 18.42 4.25 0.37
CA ARG A 390 17.68 3.17 -0.31
C ARG A 390 18.62 2.51 -1.29
N PHE A 391 18.75 1.19 -1.26
CA PHE A 391 19.76 0.48 -2.03
C PHE A 391 19.40 -0.98 -2.29
N THR A 392 20.04 -1.60 -3.28
CA THR A 392 20.11 -3.06 -3.41
C THR A 392 21.34 -3.58 -2.68
N ALA A 393 21.25 -4.74 -2.04
CA ALA A 393 22.34 -5.29 -1.24
C ALA A 393 23.08 -6.44 -1.95
N VAL A 394 24.40 -6.49 -1.79
CA VAL A 394 25.26 -7.56 -2.35
C VAL A 394 24.82 -8.93 -1.82
N GLU A 395 24.44 -9.00 -0.54
CA GLU A 395 23.98 -10.22 0.13
C GLU A 395 22.68 -10.78 -0.45
N THR A 396 21.92 -9.97 -1.18
CA THR A 396 20.69 -10.37 -1.88
C THR A 396 20.88 -10.54 -3.39
N GLY A 397 22.13 -10.49 -3.86
CA GLY A 397 22.48 -10.54 -5.27
C GLY A 397 21.92 -9.36 -6.07
N GLY A 398 21.75 -8.19 -5.43
CA GLY A 398 21.26 -6.97 -6.08
C GLY A 398 19.76 -6.97 -6.43
N LYS A 399 18.98 -7.99 -6.03
CA LYS A 399 17.57 -8.14 -6.46
C LYS A 399 16.54 -7.51 -5.53
N LYS A 400 16.88 -7.34 -4.25
CA LYS A 400 15.96 -6.81 -3.23
C LYS A 400 16.34 -5.39 -2.86
N ILE A 401 15.33 -4.53 -2.73
CA ILE A 401 15.47 -3.16 -2.24
C ILE A 401 15.45 -3.17 -0.71
N HIS A 402 16.40 -2.46 -0.11
CA HIS A 402 16.53 -2.27 1.32
C HIS A 402 16.52 -0.78 1.65
N LEU A 403 16.00 -0.47 2.82
CA LEU A 403 16.25 0.80 3.51
C LEU A 403 17.38 0.55 4.50
N GLY A 404 18.29 1.49 4.65
CA GLY A 404 19.32 1.36 5.67
C GLY A 404 19.94 2.68 6.08
N GLN A 405 20.69 2.62 7.17
CA GLN A 405 21.46 3.74 7.70
C GLN A 405 22.95 3.42 7.59
N PRO A 406 23.79 4.28 6.98
CA PRO A 406 25.22 4.05 6.91
C PRO A 406 25.82 3.75 8.29
N VAL A 407 26.67 2.73 8.37
CA VAL A 407 27.33 2.34 9.63
C VAL A 407 28.27 3.44 10.13
N ASP A 408 29.03 4.04 9.20
CA ASP A 408 29.81 5.24 9.49
C ASP A 408 28.90 6.48 9.33
N PRO A 409 28.59 7.21 10.41
CA PRO A 409 27.73 8.39 10.34
C PRO A 409 28.36 9.55 9.55
N LYS A 410 29.68 9.57 9.38
CA LYS A 410 30.42 10.66 8.70
C LYS A 410 30.72 10.37 7.23
N VAL A 411 30.41 9.18 6.75
CA VAL A 411 30.72 8.80 5.37
C VAL A 411 29.92 9.64 4.36
N ASP A 412 30.59 10.15 3.33
CA ASP A 412 29.89 10.65 2.16
C ASP A 412 29.47 9.44 1.30
N VAL A 413 28.18 9.14 1.30
CA VAL A 413 27.60 7.94 0.67
C VAL A 413 27.87 7.92 -0.83
N GLY A 414 27.68 9.05 -1.52
CA GLY A 414 27.84 9.08 -2.98
C GLY A 414 29.31 8.99 -3.39
N LEU A 415 30.23 9.66 -2.68
CA LEU A 415 31.66 9.51 -2.94
C LEU A 415 32.18 8.11 -2.58
N ALA A 416 31.66 7.48 -1.53
CA ALA A 416 32.06 6.13 -1.14
C ALA A 416 31.73 5.11 -2.24
N ILE A 417 30.52 5.13 -2.78
CA ILE A 417 30.13 4.20 -3.86
C ILE A 417 30.85 4.52 -5.17
N LEU A 418 31.03 5.82 -5.52
CA LEU A 418 31.82 6.21 -6.71
C LEU A 418 33.23 5.60 -6.66
N ARG A 419 33.88 5.66 -5.50
CA ARG A 419 35.22 5.12 -5.28
C ARG A 419 35.24 3.60 -5.11
N LYS A 420 34.13 2.90 -5.36
CA LYS A 420 33.95 1.44 -5.16
C LYS A 420 34.36 0.97 -3.76
N HIS A 421 34.21 1.83 -2.76
CA HIS A 421 34.43 1.42 -1.37
C HIS A 421 33.25 0.57 -0.92
N SER A 422 33.52 -0.47 -0.14
CA SER A 422 32.47 -1.30 0.47
C SER A 422 31.71 -0.46 1.51
N LEU A 423 30.60 0.14 1.09
CA LEU A 423 29.71 0.88 1.98
C LEU A 423 28.79 -0.12 2.69
N LYS A 424 28.78 -0.05 4.02
CA LYS A 424 27.92 -0.87 4.87
C LYS A 424 26.83 -0.02 5.50
N ALA A 425 25.63 -0.57 5.60
CA ALA A 425 24.50 0.07 6.25
C ALA A 425 23.75 -0.90 7.17
N HIS A 426 23.31 -0.39 8.31
CA HIS A 426 22.34 -1.07 9.16
C HIS A 426 20.98 -1.08 8.46
N GLU A 427 20.38 -2.25 8.26
CA GLU A 427 19.05 -2.39 7.68
C GLU A 427 18.03 -1.66 8.55
N ILE A 428 17.17 -0.85 7.93
CA ILE A 428 16.03 -0.21 8.57
C ILE A 428 14.81 -1.10 8.32
N SER A 429 14.05 -1.41 9.38
CA SER A 429 12.81 -2.17 9.28
C SER A 429 11.73 -1.39 8.53
N GLY A 430 10.82 -2.11 7.87
CA GLY A 430 9.73 -1.52 7.08
C GLY A 430 10.00 -1.54 5.58
N SER A 431 8.96 -1.28 4.80
CA SER A 431 9.00 -1.29 3.32
C SER A 431 9.00 0.11 2.70
N SER A 432 8.69 1.15 3.48
CA SER A 432 8.60 2.53 3.01
C SER A 432 9.33 3.50 3.94
N VAL A 433 9.92 4.53 3.34
CA VAL A 433 10.58 5.64 4.03
C VAL A 433 9.58 6.49 4.82
N LEU A 434 8.30 6.43 4.45
CA LEU A 434 7.18 7.09 5.14
C LEU A 434 6.69 6.32 6.37
N ASP A 435 7.19 5.10 6.60
CA ASP A 435 6.80 4.30 7.76
C ASP A 435 7.40 4.89 9.05
N SER A 436 6.54 5.53 9.85
CA SER A 436 6.92 6.08 11.16
C SER A 436 7.38 5.02 12.18
N SER A 437 7.03 3.76 11.97
CA SER A 437 7.44 2.63 12.82
C SER A 437 8.80 2.03 12.41
N ALA A 438 9.37 2.46 11.28
CA ALA A 438 10.69 2.03 10.83
C ALA A 438 11.77 2.31 11.88
N ARG A 439 12.60 1.30 12.18
CA ARG A 439 13.71 1.39 13.14
C ARG A 439 14.98 0.81 12.57
N VAL A 440 16.13 1.31 13.01
CA VAL A 440 17.43 0.75 12.65
C VAL A 440 17.59 -0.60 13.33
N THR A 441 17.91 -1.63 12.57
CA THR A 441 18.16 -2.99 13.06
C THR A 441 19.64 -3.25 13.25
N SER A 442 19.99 -4.33 13.97
CA SER A 442 21.39 -4.75 14.13
C SER A 442 21.98 -5.41 12.88
N LYS A 443 21.16 -5.74 11.89
CA LYS A 443 21.60 -6.41 10.66
C LYS A 443 22.34 -5.42 9.78
N VAL A 444 23.56 -5.76 9.38
CA VAL A 444 24.39 -4.96 8.48
C VAL A 444 24.39 -5.59 7.10
N LEU A 445 24.18 -4.77 6.08
CA LEU A 445 24.20 -5.13 4.67
C LEU A 445 25.24 -4.30 3.92
N THR A 446 25.75 -4.85 2.84
CA THR A 446 26.71 -4.20 1.95
C THR A 446 25.95 -3.61 0.76
N VAL A 447 26.09 -2.31 0.56
CA VAL A 447 25.44 -1.58 -0.52
C VAL A 447 26.03 -2.01 -1.87
N ASP A 448 25.18 -2.48 -2.77
CA ASP A 448 25.53 -2.82 -4.16
C ASP A 448 25.22 -1.64 -5.09
N THR A 449 23.94 -1.30 -5.25
CA THR A 449 23.49 -0.15 -6.06
C THR A 449 22.66 0.81 -5.20
N LEU A 450 23.01 2.10 -5.24
CA LEU A 450 22.20 3.16 -4.62
C LEU A 450 20.98 3.47 -5.48
N LEU A 451 19.86 3.72 -4.80
CA LEU A 451 18.60 4.16 -5.39
C LEU A 451 18.23 5.53 -4.82
N GLU A 452 17.16 6.12 -5.35
CA GLU A 452 16.63 7.38 -4.87
C GLU A 452 16.24 7.22 -3.40
N PRO A 453 16.51 8.20 -2.53
CA PRO A 453 16.20 8.08 -1.10
C PRO A 453 14.70 7.90 -0.81
N ILE A 454 13.84 8.24 -1.77
CA ILE A 454 12.39 7.99 -1.76
C ILE A 454 11.99 7.35 -3.09
N ASP A 455 11.04 6.43 -3.06
CA ASP A 455 10.53 5.80 -4.27
C ASP A 455 9.88 6.84 -5.21
N PRO A 456 10.32 6.99 -6.47
CA PRO A 456 9.73 7.95 -7.40
C PRO A 456 8.20 7.83 -7.53
N GLN A 457 7.65 6.61 -7.44
CA GLN A 457 6.19 6.39 -7.52
C GLN A 457 5.43 7.02 -6.34
N GLN A 458 6.08 7.18 -5.18
CA GLN A 458 5.50 7.81 -3.99
C GLN A 458 5.59 9.34 -4.02
N VAL A 459 6.44 9.92 -4.88
CA VAL A 459 6.61 11.37 -4.99
C VAL A 459 5.44 12.01 -5.74
N GLY A 460 4.90 11.32 -6.74
CA GLY A 460 3.89 11.86 -7.65
C GLY A 460 4.47 12.98 -8.53
N LEU A 461 4.45 14.23 -8.03
CA LEU A 461 4.92 15.43 -8.72
C LEU A 461 5.80 16.26 -7.78
N ALA A 462 7.07 16.46 -8.14
CA ALA A 462 7.97 17.33 -7.39
C ALA A 462 7.58 18.80 -7.61
N ARG A 463 7.43 19.56 -6.53
CA ARG A 463 7.16 21.00 -6.54
C ARG A 463 8.49 21.74 -6.45
N CYS A 464 8.71 22.75 -7.29
CA CYS A 464 10.01 23.39 -7.39
C CYS A 464 9.86 24.90 -7.31
N LEU A 465 10.83 25.55 -6.67
CA LEU A 465 10.92 27.00 -6.59
C LEU A 465 12.04 27.46 -7.51
N GLY A 466 11.76 28.43 -8.38
CA GLY A 466 12.84 29.12 -9.10
C GLY A 466 13.08 30.51 -8.52
N LEU A 467 14.28 31.02 -8.74
CA LEU A 467 14.75 32.32 -8.23
C LEU A 467 14.59 32.48 -6.71
N ASN A 468 14.80 31.41 -5.94
CA ASN A 468 14.65 31.44 -4.48
C ASN A 468 15.95 31.80 -3.72
N TYR A 469 16.99 32.29 -4.39
CA TYR A 469 18.25 32.66 -3.76
C TYR A 469 18.63 34.09 -4.11
N LYS A 470 19.02 34.89 -3.10
CA LYS A 470 19.30 36.32 -3.27
C LYS A 470 20.51 36.58 -4.16
N ASP A 471 21.58 35.80 -3.98
CA ASP A 471 22.80 35.86 -4.77
C ASP A 471 22.54 35.44 -6.22
N HIS A 472 21.73 34.40 -6.45
CA HIS A 472 21.33 33.97 -7.79
C HIS A 472 20.46 35.02 -8.50
N ALA A 473 19.50 35.64 -7.82
CA ALA A 473 18.70 36.73 -8.39
C ALA A 473 19.57 37.94 -8.77
N ALA A 474 20.56 38.28 -7.94
CA ALA A 474 21.53 39.34 -8.22
C ALA A 474 22.41 38.99 -9.43
N GLU A 475 22.91 37.76 -9.51
CA GLU A 475 23.73 37.24 -10.63
C GLU A 475 22.95 37.28 -11.96
N ALA A 476 21.69 36.86 -11.95
CA ALA A 476 20.81 36.87 -13.11
C ALA A 476 20.27 38.28 -13.47
N LYS A 477 20.57 39.32 -12.66
CA LYS A 477 20.02 40.67 -12.77
C LYS A 477 18.49 40.71 -12.79
N MET A 478 17.87 39.82 -12.02
CA MET A 478 16.42 39.73 -11.88
C MET A 478 15.98 40.36 -10.55
N ALA A 479 14.76 40.89 -10.53
CA ALA A 479 14.18 41.40 -9.29
C ALA A 479 13.91 40.24 -8.31
N ILE A 480 14.10 40.49 -7.02
CA ILE A 480 13.74 39.53 -5.97
C ILE A 480 12.22 39.34 -6.02
N PRO A 481 11.72 38.12 -6.25
CA PRO A 481 10.28 37.87 -6.32
C PRO A 481 9.60 38.13 -4.97
N GLU A 482 8.42 38.75 -4.99
CA GLU A 482 7.60 38.98 -3.78
C GLU A 482 6.86 37.71 -3.33
N VAL A 483 6.55 36.82 -4.29
CA VAL A 483 5.89 35.53 -4.08
C VAL A 483 6.70 34.40 -4.75
N PRO A 484 6.67 33.16 -4.21
CA PRO A 484 7.41 32.05 -4.79
C PRO A 484 7.05 31.82 -6.27
N VAL A 485 8.06 31.74 -7.13
CA VAL A 485 7.88 31.33 -8.54
C VAL A 485 7.91 29.82 -8.61
N LEU A 486 6.80 29.22 -9.01
CA LEU A 486 6.58 27.78 -8.90
C LEU A 486 6.58 27.09 -10.25
N PHE A 487 7.13 25.88 -10.27
CA PHE A 487 6.98 24.93 -11.36
C PHE A 487 6.95 23.50 -10.80
N CYS A 488 6.64 22.54 -11.65
CA CYS A 488 6.51 21.14 -11.28
C CYS A 488 7.36 20.25 -12.17
N LYS A 489 7.89 19.16 -11.61
CA LYS A 489 8.55 18.08 -12.36
C LYS A 489 7.88 16.73 -12.09
N PRO A 490 7.58 15.92 -13.13
CA PRO A 490 7.05 14.57 -12.95
C PRO A 490 8.10 13.65 -12.32
N HIS A 491 7.63 12.59 -11.65
CA HIS A 491 8.50 11.59 -11.03
C HIS A 491 9.44 10.90 -12.03
N THR A 492 9.12 10.87 -13.33
CA THR A 492 9.98 10.33 -14.40
C THR A 492 11.30 11.09 -14.57
N THR A 493 11.39 12.31 -14.02
CA THR A 493 12.65 13.07 -14.01
C THR A 493 13.65 12.55 -12.97
N LEU A 494 13.17 11.90 -11.90
CA LEU A 494 13.99 11.54 -10.75
C LEU A 494 14.93 10.38 -11.08
N ILE A 495 16.20 10.52 -10.69
CA ILE A 495 17.21 9.47 -10.80
C ILE A 495 18.10 9.43 -9.55
N PRO A 496 18.70 8.28 -9.22
CA PRO A 496 19.55 8.17 -8.04
C PRO A 496 20.93 8.77 -8.27
N ALA A 497 21.74 8.80 -7.20
CA ALA A 497 23.17 8.99 -7.33
C ALA A 497 23.77 7.94 -8.28
N LEU A 498 24.76 8.34 -9.08
CA LEU A 498 25.52 7.53 -10.05
C LEU A 498 24.75 7.08 -11.30
N ALA A 499 23.44 7.30 -11.37
CA ALA A 499 22.71 7.14 -12.62
C ALA A 499 23.05 8.29 -13.60
N PRO A 500 23.08 8.03 -14.92
CA PRO A 500 23.39 9.07 -15.89
C PRO A 500 22.23 10.06 -16.04
N ILE A 501 22.52 11.36 -16.01
CA ILE A 501 21.65 12.43 -16.48
C ILE A 501 21.51 12.28 -17.99
N ARG A 502 20.29 12.06 -18.49
CA ARG A 502 20.04 11.87 -19.92
C ARG A 502 19.60 13.17 -20.58
N ILE A 503 20.42 13.70 -21.48
CA ILE A 503 20.04 14.86 -22.31
C ILE A 503 19.18 14.36 -23.48
N PRO A 504 17.88 14.70 -23.56
CA PRO A 504 16.98 14.17 -24.58
C PRO A 504 17.32 14.72 -25.97
N ARG A 505 16.92 14.02 -27.03
CA ARG A 505 17.15 14.48 -28.42
C ARG A 505 16.60 15.87 -28.71
N ALA A 506 15.46 16.23 -28.10
CA ALA A 506 14.86 17.56 -28.24
C ALA A 506 15.74 18.68 -27.67
N ALA A 507 16.65 18.34 -26.75
CA ALA A 507 17.64 19.26 -26.18
C ALA A 507 19.06 19.01 -26.70
N GLN A 508 19.18 18.45 -27.91
CA GLN A 508 20.45 18.26 -28.60
C GLN A 508 20.48 19.05 -29.92
N PRO A 509 21.66 19.52 -30.35
CA PRO A 509 22.94 19.43 -29.66
C PRO A 509 23.00 20.39 -28.45
N VAL A 510 23.76 20.00 -27.41
CA VAL A 510 23.88 20.77 -26.15
C VAL A 510 24.32 22.22 -26.39
N LYS A 511 25.25 22.44 -27.33
CA LYS A 511 25.75 23.79 -27.67
C LYS A 511 24.64 24.76 -28.07
N GLU A 512 23.56 24.25 -28.63
CA GLU A 512 22.41 25.05 -29.05
C GLU A 512 21.32 25.10 -27.98
N HIS A 513 21.07 23.99 -27.28
CA HIS A 513 19.91 23.84 -26.39
C HIS A 513 20.21 24.07 -24.90
N GLN A 514 21.50 24.25 -24.57
CA GLN A 514 21.97 24.92 -23.36
C GLN A 514 21.52 24.21 -22.07
N SER A 515 21.96 22.97 -21.90
CA SER A 515 21.74 22.17 -20.69
C SER A 515 22.61 22.66 -19.54
N ASP A 516 22.03 22.90 -18.37
CA ASP A 516 22.66 23.55 -17.22
C ASP A 516 22.47 22.73 -15.94
N TYR A 517 23.30 22.96 -14.93
CA TYR A 517 23.27 22.29 -13.61
C TYR A 517 22.83 23.27 -12.52
N GLU A 518 22.16 22.77 -11.49
CA GLU A 518 21.67 23.57 -10.37
C GLU A 518 21.67 22.73 -9.09
N VAL A 519 22.62 22.94 -8.17
CA VAL A 519 22.59 22.27 -6.85
C VAL A 519 21.45 22.80 -6.01
N GLU A 520 20.64 21.91 -5.43
CA GLU A 520 19.52 22.29 -4.58
C GLU A 520 19.42 21.46 -3.30
N LEU A 521 18.89 22.09 -2.25
CA LEU A 521 18.27 21.37 -1.13
C LEU A 521 16.88 20.90 -1.57
N ALA A 522 16.61 19.61 -1.38
CA ALA A 522 15.30 19.02 -1.56
C ALA A 522 14.69 18.60 -0.22
N VAL A 523 13.41 18.87 -0.05
CA VAL A 523 12.63 18.62 1.17
C VAL A 523 11.63 17.50 0.89
N VAL A 524 11.60 16.48 1.74
CA VAL A 524 10.62 15.38 1.65
C VAL A 524 9.53 15.60 2.69
N ILE A 525 8.28 15.65 2.27
CA ILE A 525 7.11 15.77 3.15
C ILE A 525 6.81 14.41 3.79
N GLY A 526 6.71 14.36 5.11
CA GLY A 526 6.44 13.12 5.87
C GLY A 526 4.98 12.92 6.24
N LYS A 527 4.18 13.98 6.21
CA LYS A 527 2.76 13.99 6.60
C LYS A 527 1.99 14.88 5.65
N ASP A 528 0.77 14.51 5.30
CA ASP A 528 -0.11 15.35 4.48
C ASP A 528 -0.23 16.76 5.08
N ALA A 529 0.17 17.78 4.32
CA ALA A 529 0.12 19.19 4.72
C ALA A 529 -0.89 19.93 3.84
N LYS A 530 -1.91 20.52 4.46
CA LYS A 530 -2.90 21.40 3.80
C LYS A 530 -3.17 22.60 4.70
N ASP A 531 -3.11 23.79 4.12
CA ASP A 531 -3.35 25.07 4.79
C ASP A 531 -2.52 25.23 6.08
N VAL A 532 -1.27 24.75 6.05
CA VAL A 532 -0.37 24.71 7.21
C VAL A 532 0.22 26.09 7.46
N LYS A 533 0.28 26.49 8.74
CA LYS A 533 0.94 27.74 9.16
C LYS A 533 2.46 27.60 9.07
N GLU A 534 3.14 28.69 8.74
CA GLU A 534 4.62 28.73 8.66
C GLU A 534 5.29 28.22 9.94
N SER A 535 4.76 28.55 11.12
CA SER A 535 5.29 28.12 12.42
C SER A 535 5.24 26.60 12.66
N GLU A 536 4.33 25.89 11.98
CA GLU A 536 4.09 24.45 12.14
C GLU A 536 4.69 23.65 10.95
N ALA A 537 5.12 24.34 9.91
CA ALA A 537 5.46 23.76 8.62
C ALA A 537 6.59 22.70 8.67
N LEU A 538 7.62 22.93 9.49
CA LEU A 538 8.74 21.99 9.62
C LEU A 538 8.34 20.66 10.27
N GLU A 539 7.24 20.62 11.02
CA GLU A 539 6.75 19.37 11.64
C GLU A 539 6.21 18.38 10.58
N TYR A 540 5.80 18.89 9.42
CA TYR A 540 5.34 18.08 8.29
C TYR A 540 6.49 17.56 7.41
N VAL A 541 7.71 18.06 7.62
CA VAL A 541 8.90 17.64 6.88
C VAL A 541 9.45 16.33 7.47
N LEU A 542 9.57 15.30 6.63
CA LEU A 542 10.24 14.05 7.00
C LEU A 542 11.74 14.24 7.15
N GLY A 543 12.33 14.97 6.22
CA GLY A 543 13.77 15.14 6.12
C GLY A 543 14.20 15.87 4.85
N TYR A 544 15.52 15.92 4.68
CA TYR A 544 16.21 16.70 3.67
C TYR A 544 17.13 15.79 2.84
N THR A 545 17.21 16.05 1.55
CA THR A 545 18.11 15.37 0.61
C THR A 545 18.68 16.38 -0.38
N GLY A 546 19.71 16.01 -1.13
CA GLY A 546 20.25 16.84 -2.20
C GLY A 546 19.50 16.58 -3.51
N ALA A 547 19.52 17.57 -4.40
CA ALA A 547 19.07 17.43 -5.77
C ALA A 547 20.00 18.17 -6.75
N ASN A 548 19.89 17.82 -8.03
CA ASN A 548 20.43 18.58 -9.14
C ASN A 548 19.32 18.92 -10.14
N ASP A 549 18.87 20.16 -10.17
CA ASP A 549 17.82 20.63 -11.08
C ASP A 549 18.40 20.96 -12.47
N VAL A 550 18.50 19.95 -13.33
CA VAL A 550 18.98 20.16 -14.70
C VAL A 550 17.98 21.00 -15.49
N SER A 551 18.50 22.06 -16.12
CA SER A 551 17.72 23.07 -16.81
C SER A 551 18.07 23.12 -18.29
N PHE A 552 17.06 23.26 -19.16
CA PHE A 552 17.26 23.38 -20.60
C PHE A 552 16.97 24.81 -21.05
N ARG A 553 17.98 25.68 -20.98
CA ARG A 553 17.81 27.14 -21.02
C ARG A 553 17.21 27.66 -22.32
N LYS A 554 17.53 27.05 -23.47
CA LYS A 554 16.89 27.43 -24.74
C LYS A 554 15.37 27.24 -24.67
N HIS A 555 14.91 26.11 -24.15
CA HIS A 555 13.48 25.84 -23.98
C HIS A 555 12.89 26.75 -22.91
N GLN A 556 13.61 26.95 -21.80
CA GLN A 556 13.15 27.78 -20.68
C GLN A 556 12.88 29.22 -21.10
N LEU A 557 13.71 29.78 -21.98
CA LEU A 557 13.57 31.16 -22.47
C LEU A 557 12.54 31.31 -23.59
N THR A 558 12.02 30.20 -24.15
CA THR A 558 10.99 30.24 -25.21
C THR A 558 9.56 30.20 -24.68
N THR A 559 9.36 29.88 -23.40
CA THR A 559 8.04 29.79 -22.78
C THR A 559 8.03 30.48 -21.42
N SER A 560 6.88 31.03 -21.03
CA SER A 560 6.69 31.59 -19.69
C SER A 560 6.54 30.51 -18.61
N GLN A 561 6.27 29.25 -18.99
CA GLN A 561 6.09 28.13 -18.07
C GLN A 561 7.33 27.25 -18.02
N TRP A 562 8.03 27.25 -16.88
CA TRP A 562 9.30 26.53 -16.74
C TRP A 562 9.16 25.01 -16.71
N CYS A 563 7.97 24.47 -16.37
CA CYS A 563 7.71 23.04 -16.28
C CYS A 563 8.23 22.27 -17.50
N PHE A 564 7.90 22.72 -18.72
CA PHE A 564 8.33 22.06 -19.95
C PHE A 564 9.85 21.91 -20.04
N SER A 565 10.58 23.01 -19.83
CA SER A 565 12.05 23.07 -19.92
C SER A 565 12.81 22.45 -18.75
N LYS A 566 12.09 21.95 -17.75
CA LYS A 566 12.63 21.41 -16.49
C LYS A 566 12.21 19.95 -16.26
N SER A 567 11.32 19.41 -17.10
CA SER A 567 10.61 18.15 -16.85
C SER A 567 10.95 17.00 -17.80
N PHE A 568 12.07 17.04 -18.51
CA PHE A 568 12.49 15.91 -19.34
C PHE A 568 12.93 14.72 -18.49
N ASP A 569 12.68 13.50 -18.95
CA ASP A 569 12.94 12.27 -18.20
C ASP A 569 14.42 12.11 -17.84
N LEU A 570 14.68 11.58 -16.64
CA LEU A 570 16.03 11.28 -16.14
C LEU A 570 16.98 12.49 -16.05
N THR A 571 16.45 13.65 -15.63
CA THR A 571 17.19 14.92 -15.55
C THR A 571 17.19 15.55 -14.15
N ASN A 572 16.65 14.87 -13.13
CA ASN A 572 16.57 15.39 -11.77
C ASN A 572 17.19 14.42 -10.76
N PRO A 573 18.54 14.29 -10.70
CA PRO A 573 19.19 13.53 -9.64
C PRO A 573 18.75 13.94 -8.25
N ILE A 574 18.48 12.96 -7.38
CA ILE A 574 18.10 13.17 -5.99
C ILE A 574 18.82 12.18 -5.06
N GLY A 575 19.30 12.65 -3.90
CA GLY A 575 20.09 11.84 -2.96
C GLY A 575 21.35 12.54 -2.45
N PRO A 576 22.41 11.78 -2.10
CA PRO A 576 22.48 10.30 -2.04
C PRO A 576 21.82 9.71 -0.78
N ALA A 577 21.48 10.54 0.22
CA ALA A 577 20.86 10.11 1.47
C ALA A 577 19.75 11.08 1.89
N LEU A 578 18.71 10.55 2.54
CA LEU A 578 17.67 11.32 3.20
C LEU A 578 18.02 11.48 4.68
N VAL A 579 18.24 12.71 5.12
CA VAL A 579 18.53 13.01 6.52
C VAL A 579 17.25 13.43 7.22
N ARG A 580 16.88 12.72 8.29
CA ARG A 580 15.63 12.94 9.02
C ARG A 580 15.60 14.34 9.65
N ASN A 581 14.46 14.99 9.61
CA ASN A 581 14.23 16.18 10.41
C ASN A 581 14.03 15.79 11.89
N THR A 582 15.10 15.89 12.68
CA THR A 582 15.08 15.69 14.14
C THR A 582 15.17 17.01 14.91
N GLY A 583 15.17 18.15 14.21
CA GLY A 583 15.46 19.48 14.77
C GLY A 583 16.96 19.75 15.01
N GLN A 584 17.84 18.78 14.76
CA GLN A 584 19.30 18.94 14.93
C GLN A 584 19.98 19.62 13.74
N ILE A 585 19.29 19.67 12.59
CA ILE A 585 19.78 20.27 11.35
C ILE A 585 18.93 21.48 11.06
N ASP A 586 19.59 22.62 10.87
CA ASP A 586 18.94 23.84 10.41
C ASP A 586 18.89 23.83 8.86
N PRO A 587 17.69 23.70 8.24
CA PRO A 587 17.57 23.72 6.78
C PRO A 587 17.96 25.06 6.17
N GLN A 588 17.99 26.15 6.95
CA GLN A 588 18.39 27.48 6.48
C GLN A 588 19.89 27.76 6.68
N ASN A 589 20.70 26.77 7.05
CA ASN A 589 22.14 26.97 7.21
C ASN A 589 22.95 25.74 6.76
N LEU A 590 22.76 25.33 5.50
CA LEU A 590 23.46 24.21 4.88
C LEU A 590 24.36 24.70 3.74
N PRO A 591 25.64 24.29 3.69
CA PRO A 591 26.49 24.57 2.54
C PRO A 591 26.03 23.78 1.31
N LEU A 592 26.11 24.42 0.15
CA LEU A 592 25.78 23.87 -1.15
C LEU A 592 26.94 24.10 -2.12
N THR A 593 27.39 23.06 -2.82
CA THR A 593 28.40 23.23 -3.87
C THR A 593 28.09 22.37 -5.10
N ALA A 594 28.40 22.88 -6.29
CA ALA A 594 28.36 22.11 -7.52
C ALA A 594 29.71 22.15 -8.24
N THR A 595 30.18 20.98 -8.69
CA THR A 595 31.35 20.86 -9.57
C THR A 595 30.99 20.15 -10.86
N VAL A 596 31.50 20.61 -11.99
CA VAL A 596 31.45 19.87 -13.27
C VAL A 596 32.88 19.56 -13.67
N ASN A 597 33.19 18.28 -13.92
CA ASN A 597 34.54 17.81 -14.24
C ASN A 597 35.61 18.31 -13.24
N SER A 598 35.30 18.25 -11.94
CA SER A 598 36.12 18.76 -10.83
C SER A 598 36.34 20.28 -10.76
N GLN A 599 35.77 21.06 -11.68
CA GLN A 599 35.75 22.52 -11.58
C GLN A 599 34.61 22.96 -10.64
N LEU A 600 34.92 23.70 -9.58
CA LEU A 600 33.92 24.29 -8.69
C LEU A 600 33.21 25.45 -9.38
N LEU A 601 31.89 25.35 -9.48
CA LEU A 601 31.07 26.30 -10.24
C LEU A 601 30.02 26.99 -9.37
N GLN A 602 29.42 26.29 -8.42
CA GLN A 602 28.55 26.87 -7.40
C GLN A 602 29.14 26.62 -6.00
N ASN A 603 29.06 27.64 -5.14
CA ASN A 603 29.46 27.57 -3.75
C ASN A 603 28.63 28.58 -2.94
N GLY A 604 27.60 28.10 -2.27
CA GLY A 604 26.63 28.93 -1.56
C GLY A 604 26.10 28.26 -0.29
N THR A 605 25.06 28.86 0.28
CA THR A 605 24.41 28.38 1.50
C THR A 605 22.91 28.56 1.45
N THR A 606 22.15 27.65 2.06
CA THR A 606 20.68 27.78 2.16
C THR A 606 20.22 28.99 2.99
N ALA A 607 21.14 29.68 3.69
CA ALA A 607 20.86 30.94 4.38
C ALA A 607 20.47 32.08 3.42
N ASP A 608 20.88 31.98 2.15
CA ASP A 608 20.56 32.97 1.12
C ASP A 608 19.18 32.76 0.48
N GLN A 609 18.43 31.75 0.93
CA GLN A 609 17.06 31.51 0.47
C GLN A 609 16.15 32.72 0.77
N ILE A 610 15.39 33.16 -0.23
CA ILE A 610 14.42 34.25 -0.12
C ILE A 610 13.19 33.77 0.65
N PHE A 611 12.70 32.59 0.29
CA PHE A 611 11.62 31.88 0.97
C PHE A 611 12.20 30.66 1.69
N SER A 612 12.13 30.68 3.02
CA SER A 612 12.58 29.57 3.86
C SER A 612 11.81 28.27 3.56
N VAL A 613 12.35 27.12 3.98
CA VAL A 613 11.63 25.84 3.87
C VAL A 613 10.26 25.91 4.56
N ALA A 614 10.18 26.52 5.75
CA ALA A 614 8.93 26.67 6.49
C ALA A 614 7.90 27.50 5.72
N LYS A 615 8.33 28.67 5.20
CA LYS A 615 7.47 29.56 4.39
C LYS A 615 7.01 28.88 3.11
N THR A 616 7.91 28.13 2.47
CA THR A 616 7.65 27.40 1.24
C THR A 616 6.58 26.32 1.44
N VAL A 617 6.72 25.48 2.47
CA VAL A 617 5.74 24.43 2.78
C VAL A 617 4.38 25.04 3.12
N ALA A 618 4.34 26.10 3.93
CA ALA A 618 3.11 26.81 4.25
C ALA A 618 2.44 27.36 2.99
N PHE A 619 3.19 28.05 2.12
CA PHE A 619 2.69 28.62 0.88
C PHE A 619 2.15 27.56 -0.08
N LEU A 620 2.91 26.50 -0.33
CA LEU A 620 2.52 25.42 -1.24
C LEU A 620 1.32 24.60 -0.76
N SER A 621 1.05 24.60 0.55
CA SER A 621 -0.08 23.88 1.14
C SER A 621 -1.42 24.63 1.05
N GLN A 622 -1.44 25.88 0.57
CA GLN A 622 -2.66 26.71 0.51
C GLN A 622 -3.64 26.18 -0.53
N GLY A 623 -4.82 25.75 -0.09
CA GLY A 623 -5.87 25.18 -0.93
C GLY A 623 -5.53 23.83 -1.58
N THR A 624 -4.27 23.39 -1.52
CA THR A 624 -3.75 22.17 -2.16
C THR A 624 -3.01 21.31 -1.14
N THR A 625 -3.40 20.04 -0.99
CA THR A 625 -2.71 19.12 -0.10
C THR A 625 -1.36 18.70 -0.67
N LEU A 626 -0.27 18.99 0.06
CA LEU A 626 1.03 18.34 -0.12
C LEU A 626 0.98 16.96 0.52
N LYS A 627 0.96 15.90 -0.29
CA LYS A 627 0.90 14.52 0.21
C LYS A 627 2.19 14.09 0.90
N ALA A 628 2.10 13.21 1.88
CA ALA A 628 3.28 12.50 2.38
C ALA A 628 4.00 11.80 1.22
N GLY A 629 5.31 11.99 1.13
CA GLY A 629 6.14 11.58 0.00
C GLY A 629 6.40 12.68 -1.04
N SER A 630 5.65 13.79 -1.02
CA SER A 630 5.91 14.92 -1.91
C SER A 630 7.33 15.46 -1.71
N VAL A 631 7.99 15.80 -2.81
CA VAL A 631 9.33 16.41 -2.81
C VAL A 631 9.21 17.87 -3.21
N ILE A 632 9.90 18.73 -2.47
CA ILE A 632 10.02 20.16 -2.77
C ILE A 632 11.48 20.51 -3.06
N LEU A 633 11.74 21.05 -4.24
CA LEU A 633 13.03 21.62 -4.66
C LEU A 633 13.03 23.12 -4.33
N THR A 634 14.09 23.60 -3.69
CA THR A 634 14.09 24.92 -3.03
C THR A 634 14.85 25.99 -3.79
N GLY A 635 15.32 25.72 -5.02
CA GLY A 635 16.15 26.62 -5.81
C GLY A 635 17.64 26.42 -5.57
N THR A 636 18.44 27.19 -6.32
CA THR A 636 19.90 27.06 -6.39
C THR A 636 20.63 28.38 -6.10
N PRO A 637 21.83 28.35 -5.48
CA PRO A 637 22.65 29.56 -5.28
C PRO A 637 23.29 30.04 -6.60
N ALA A 638 23.99 31.18 -6.54
CA ALA A 638 24.71 31.72 -7.70
C ALA A 638 25.77 30.75 -8.27
N GLY A 639 26.10 30.94 -9.55
CA GLY A 639 27.13 30.19 -10.27
C GLY A 639 26.60 29.23 -11.33
N VAL A 640 25.33 29.34 -11.72
CA VAL A 640 24.73 28.52 -12.80
C VAL A 640 25.43 28.80 -14.14
N GLY A 641 25.53 27.81 -15.01
CA GLY A 641 26.33 27.89 -16.23
C GLY A 641 25.88 28.97 -17.24
N PHE A 642 24.58 29.25 -17.31
CA PHE A 642 23.99 30.21 -18.27
C PHE A 642 24.45 31.66 -18.10
N VAL A 643 24.71 32.08 -16.86
CA VAL A 643 25.04 33.48 -16.51
C VAL A 643 26.55 33.73 -16.41
N ARG A 644 27.35 32.67 -16.58
CA ARG A 644 28.81 32.76 -16.58
C ARG A 644 29.32 33.32 -17.90
N GLU A 645 30.50 33.94 -17.84
CA GLU A 645 31.26 34.36 -19.01
C GLU A 645 32.67 33.75 -18.94
N PRO A 646 33.02 32.77 -19.82
CA PRO A 646 32.14 32.15 -20.82
C PRO A 646 31.07 31.24 -20.19
N LYS A 647 29.95 31.06 -20.91
CA LYS A 647 28.87 30.14 -20.50
C LYS A 647 29.36 28.70 -20.44
N ILE A 648 28.85 27.94 -19.49
CA ILE A 648 29.18 26.53 -19.28
C ILE A 648 27.92 25.69 -19.44
N TRP A 649 28.01 24.62 -20.23
CA TRP A 649 26.91 23.70 -20.52
C TRP A 649 27.29 22.26 -20.22
N LEU A 650 26.32 21.44 -19.84
CA LEU A 650 26.49 20.01 -19.60
C LEU A 650 26.57 19.24 -20.92
N ASN A 651 27.76 18.75 -21.27
CA ASN A 651 28.03 17.98 -22.47
C ASN A 651 28.05 16.48 -22.19
N HIS A 652 27.87 15.68 -23.25
CA HIS A 652 28.09 14.23 -23.16
C HIS A 652 29.48 13.91 -22.60
N GLY A 653 29.52 13.04 -21.58
CA GLY A 653 30.75 12.61 -20.90
C GLY A 653 31.12 13.45 -19.67
N ASP A 654 30.43 14.56 -19.41
CA ASP A 654 30.67 15.36 -18.20
C ASP A 654 30.27 14.61 -16.93
N GLU A 655 30.98 14.86 -15.83
CA GLU A 655 30.61 14.41 -14.49
C GLU A 655 30.17 15.61 -13.65
N VAL A 656 28.93 15.58 -13.15
CA VAL A 656 28.40 16.60 -12.26
C VAL A 656 28.41 16.05 -10.84
N ARG A 657 28.92 16.84 -9.90
CA ARG A 657 28.82 16.57 -8.46
C ARG A 657 28.10 17.70 -7.77
N THR A 658 27.03 17.39 -7.05
CA THR A 658 26.35 18.36 -6.19
C THR A 658 26.44 17.88 -4.74
N TYR A 659 26.95 18.74 -3.86
CA TYR A 659 27.09 18.44 -2.43
C TYR A 659 26.16 19.32 -1.63
N VAL A 660 25.47 18.68 -0.68
CA VAL A 660 24.66 19.34 0.33
C VAL A 660 25.14 18.91 1.71
N GLY A 661 25.32 19.90 2.60
CA GLY A 661 25.74 19.69 3.98
C GLY A 661 24.71 18.97 4.85
N GLY A 662 24.89 19.02 6.18
CA GLY A 662 23.95 18.41 7.13
C GLY A 662 23.93 16.89 7.11
N GLY A 663 24.96 16.24 6.57
CA GLY A 663 25.05 14.79 6.45
C GLY A 663 24.34 14.21 5.22
N ILE A 664 23.84 15.03 4.31
CA ILE A 664 23.24 14.54 3.05
C ILE A 664 24.33 13.91 2.17
N GLY A 665 25.38 14.67 1.86
CA GLY A 665 26.54 14.19 1.09
C GLY A 665 26.50 14.60 -0.37
N THR A 666 27.30 13.91 -1.20
CA THR A 666 27.52 14.28 -2.60
C THR A 666 26.74 13.41 -3.56
N LEU A 667 25.88 14.01 -4.38
CA LEU A 667 25.37 13.40 -5.61
C LEU A 667 26.44 13.46 -6.69
N VAL A 668 26.65 12.35 -7.39
CA VAL A 668 27.57 12.28 -8.53
C VAL A 668 26.84 11.62 -9.69
N ASN A 669 26.77 12.29 -10.83
CA ASN A 669 26.04 11.79 -11.99
C ASN A 669 26.82 12.11 -13.26
N SER A 670 26.96 11.13 -14.16
CA SER A 670 27.51 11.37 -15.51
C SER A 670 26.44 11.94 -16.44
N VAL A 671 26.85 12.66 -17.48
CA VAL A 671 25.94 13.23 -18.48
C VAL A 671 26.04 12.44 -19.77
N VAL A 672 24.88 12.02 -20.30
CA VAL A 672 24.79 11.23 -21.53
C VAL A 672 23.73 11.81 -22.47
N GLU A 673 24.13 12.18 -23.68
CA GLU A 673 23.21 12.47 -24.77
C GLU A 673 22.46 11.21 -25.25
N GLU A 674 21.13 11.30 -25.30
CA GLU A 674 20.25 10.28 -25.87
C GLU A 674 20.63 9.97 -27.33
N GLY A 675 20.86 8.69 -27.63
CA GLY A 675 21.24 8.24 -28.97
C GLY A 675 22.75 8.26 -29.25
N ARG A 676 23.59 8.80 -28.36
CA ARG A 676 25.05 8.84 -28.55
C ARG A 676 25.86 7.68 -27.95
N ALA A 677 25.26 6.71 -27.26
CA ALA A 677 25.98 5.47 -26.93
C ALA A 677 25.06 4.27 -26.64
N LYS A 678 25.50 3.11 -27.15
CA LYS A 678 25.28 1.79 -26.54
C LYS A 678 25.86 1.83 -25.12
N LEU A 679 25.09 1.41 -24.12
CA LEU A 679 25.61 1.02 -22.81
C LEU A 679 26.11 -0.43 -22.88
#